data_AF-A0A6N2TB15-F1
#
_entry.id   AF-A0A6N2TB15-F1
#
_cell.length_a   1.000
_cell.length_b   1.000
_cell.length_c   1.000
_cell.angle_alpha   90.00
_cell.angle_beta   90.00
_cell.angle_gamma   90.00
#
_symmetry.space_group_name_H-M   'P 1'
#
loop_
_entity.id
_entity.type
_entity.pdbx_description
1 polymer ?
#
loop_
_entity_poly.entity_id
_entity_poly.type
_entity_poly.pdbx_seq_one_letter_code
_entity_poly.pdbx_strand_id
1 'polypeptide(L)'
;MKKVSSSLKAMFTSWKITLILLVHYVILLVAATFVEKAQGTAMAREIIYNNPLFYLLQFLLILNFCATAWQTRLWSQRKYGVLLLHISFIVILLGALVTNMFGFEGIVHIREGETVSHMRTTEDQRPLPFSIRLDDFKLVRYPGSHSPSSFESFLTIHTEEGERSEHIYMNKVIYEQGYRLYQSSYDADEQGTILTVNNDTAGTGITYAGYLLLLAGMLLTLADKKSRFRQLAKQLKQVTPLLLLAFLPTLSFAQKAETEHLLKNTIPAEQAEQWGRMQIQCPTGRIEPVDTYTDKLLRKIYRSDTFEGLSSEQVIIGFLMNPSYWGNIPFIRQTNKELPQAYSLPEGKYIRFFDVFSEDGSYLISDAVDKAYSRPAAERSRLEKDLLKLDEKINILYSLQQGKMFALFPLPGDTSGKWYSPGDDLSVYSGKDSLFVSKIMPWYLGEAFDALRTDTWESAGEVLSMMNVYQQKQSDTPLLTEKQVSWELFYNKARLFFWSAMGYMAVGLLLLIFAVGQLLKPGRCLLKTIIIPLVTLVVLIFLLHTSGIGIRWYISGRAPWANAYESMIYVAWATALAGLLFIKRSSMTLALAAFFAGIILFVANLNFMDPEITPLVPVLKSYWLMIHVAVITASYGFFGISFLLGLLTLAFMSAGNPSKVALLQPHIRELRIINEMSLHIGLYLLTAGIFLGAVWANESWGRYWGWDPKETWALITMVVYAFILHARFLPVLRSDYAFSVMSVLGLASVLMTYFGVNYYLSGLHSYGGGDTPPGLTAVFITYACAFALMIYAGYSQRRQ
;
A
#
# COMPACT_ATOMS: atom_id res chain seq x y z
N MET A 1 -41.63 41.33 -5.04
CA MET A 1 -40.64 40.83 -6.03
C MET A 1 -39.18 41.22 -5.70
N LYS A 2 -38.76 42.51 -5.71
CA LYS A 2 -37.34 42.90 -5.50
C LYS A 2 -36.65 42.27 -4.26
N LYS A 3 -37.34 42.22 -3.10
CA LYS A 3 -36.83 41.61 -1.85
C LYS A 3 -36.62 40.09 -1.94
N VAL A 4 -37.46 39.39 -2.72
CA VAL A 4 -37.34 37.95 -2.98
C VAL A 4 -36.19 37.69 -3.97
N SER A 5 -36.08 38.51 -5.02
CA SER A 5 -34.96 38.48 -5.97
C SER A 5 -33.61 38.72 -5.28
N SER A 6 -33.53 39.67 -4.33
CA SER A 6 -32.30 39.88 -3.55
C SER A 6 -31.96 38.71 -2.64
N SER A 7 -32.96 38.09 -1.98
CA SER A 7 -32.72 36.92 -1.12
C SER A 7 -32.30 35.69 -1.93
N LEU A 8 -32.96 35.39 -3.05
CA LEU A 8 -32.56 34.30 -3.95
C LEU A 8 -31.14 34.52 -4.51
N LYS A 9 -30.81 35.75 -4.93
CA LYS A 9 -29.46 36.08 -5.40
C LYS A 9 -28.42 35.92 -4.29
N ALA A 10 -28.70 36.38 -3.07
CA ALA A 10 -27.83 36.21 -1.91
C ALA A 10 -27.71 34.75 -1.45
N MET A 11 -28.72 33.92 -1.71
CA MET A 11 -28.68 32.47 -1.49
C MET A 11 -27.67 31.84 -2.45
N PHE A 12 -27.88 31.95 -3.76
CA PHE A 12 -27.06 31.26 -4.76
C PHE A 12 -25.59 31.74 -4.85
N THR A 13 -25.24 32.95 -4.40
CA THR A 13 -23.84 33.43 -4.39
C THR A 13 -23.13 33.28 -3.04
N SER A 14 -23.68 32.51 -2.10
CA SER A 14 -23.15 32.41 -0.73
C SER A 14 -22.17 31.25 -0.55
N TRP A 15 -20.98 31.56 -0.03
CA TRP A 15 -20.01 30.57 0.47
C TRP A 15 -20.57 29.65 1.56
N LYS A 16 -21.59 30.08 2.32
CA LYS A 16 -22.24 29.21 3.30
C LYS A 16 -22.94 28.04 2.60
N ILE A 17 -23.59 28.32 1.47
CA ILE A 17 -24.32 27.31 0.71
C ILE A 17 -23.35 26.37 0.00
N THR A 18 -22.22 26.87 -0.52
CA THR A 18 -21.14 26.02 -1.03
C THR A 18 -20.75 24.94 -0.02
N LEU A 19 -20.45 25.34 1.23
CA LEU A 19 -20.05 24.39 2.27
C LEU A 19 -21.18 23.43 2.69
N ILE A 20 -22.43 23.91 2.76
CA ILE A 20 -23.60 23.07 3.07
C ILE A 20 -23.80 22.00 1.99
N LEU A 21 -23.73 22.37 0.70
CA LEU A 21 -23.88 21.43 -0.41
C LEU A 21 -22.75 20.39 -0.43
N LEU A 22 -21.50 20.78 -0.16
CA LEU A 22 -20.38 19.84 -0.05
C LEU A 22 -20.56 18.82 1.09
N VAL A 23 -21.11 19.24 2.24
CA VAL A 23 -21.42 18.33 3.36
C VAL A 23 -22.52 17.33 2.98
N HIS A 24 -23.59 17.78 2.32
CA HIS A 24 -24.64 16.86 1.84
C HIS A 24 -24.10 15.88 0.79
N TYR A 25 -23.18 16.33 -0.07
CA TYR A 25 -22.55 15.48 -1.08
C TYR A 25 -21.70 14.38 -0.43
N VAL A 26 -20.89 14.72 0.58
CA VAL A 26 -20.14 13.73 1.37
C VAL A 26 -21.08 12.74 2.07
N ILE A 27 -22.17 13.20 2.70
CA ILE A 27 -23.12 12.31 3.39
C ILE A 27 -23.74 11.29 2.43
N LEU A 28 -24.15 11.71 1.23
CA LEU A 28 -24.73 10.80 0.23
C LEU A 28 -23.70 9.81 -0.31
N LEU A 29 -22.47 10.24 -0.60
CA LEU A 29 -21.39 9.34 -1.04
C LEU A 29 -21.04 8.31 0.05
N VAL A 30 -20.95 8.73 1.32
CA VAL A 30 -20.72 7.81 2.45
C VAL A 30 -21.84 6.79 2.54
N ALA A 31 -23.10 7.24 2.50
CA ALA A 31 -24.26 6.35 2.52
C ALA A 31 -24.22 5.33 1.37
N ALA A 32 -23.85 5.74 0.16
CA ALA A 32 -23.71 4.84 -0.99
C ALA A 32 -22.72 3.70 -0.73
N THR A 33 -21.54 3.98 -0.14
CA THR A 33 -20.57 2.91 0.16
C THR A 33 -21.04 1.91 1.23
N PHE A 34 -21.94 2.33 2.14
CA PHE A 34 -22.57 1.42 3.09
C PHE A 34 -23.73 0.62 2.50
N VAL A 35 -24.53 1.23 1.61
CA VAL A 35 -25.56 0.52 0.82
C VAL A 35 -24.90 -0.53 -0.08
N GLU A 36 -23.80 -0.19 -0.75
CA GLU A 36 -23.04 -1.11 -1.60
C GLU A 36 -22.52 -2.32 -0.82
N LYS A 37 -21.96 -2.10 0.38
CA LYS A 37 -21.55 -3.21 1.26
C LYS A 37 -22.73 -4.11 1.66
N ALA A 38 -23.90 -3.53 1.93
CA ALA A 38 -25.05 -4.24 2.48
C ALA A 38 -25.94 -4.92 1.42
N GLN A 39 -25.99 -4.39 0.20
CA GLN A 39 -26.97 -4.74 -0.84
C GLN A 39 -26.35 -4.89 -2.24
N GLY A 40 -25.03 -4.67 -2.39
CA GLY A 40 -24.30 -4.79 -3.66
C GLY A 40 -24.26 -3.52 -4.50
N THR A 41 -23.29 -3.46 -5.42
CA THR A 41 -23.00 -2.29 -6.27
C THR A 41 -24.17 -1.88 -7.16
N ALA A 42 -24.94 -2.83 -7.69
CA ALA A 42 -26.10 -2.54 -8.54
C ALA A 42 -27.18 -1.72 -7.77
N MET A 43 -27.52 -2.15 -6.56
CA MET A 43 -28.50 -1.48 -5.71
C MET A 43 -28.01 -0.08 -5.26
N ALA A 44 -26.72 0.07 -4.95
CA ALA A 44 -26.13 1.38 -4.64
C ALA A 44 -26.17 2.35 -5.83
N ARG A 45 -25.96 1.85 -7.06
CA ARG A 45 -26.12 2.63 -8.30
C ARG A 45 -27.57 3.09 -8.48
N GLU A 46 -28.54 2.18 -8.37
CA GLU A 46 -29.96 2.50 -8.54
C GLU A 46 -30.48 3.51 -7.49
N ILE A 47 -30.29 3.23 -6.20
CA ILE A 47 -30.86 4.04 -5.12
C ILE A 47 -30.21 5.43 -5.05
N ILE A 48 -28.90 5.54 -5.27
CA ILE A 48 -28.13 6.78 -5.00
C ILE A 48 -27.43 7.35 -6.23
N TYR A 49 -26.51 6.63 -6.88
CA TYR A 49 -25.66 7.26 -7.92
C TYR A 49 -26.43 7.67 -9.18
N ASN A 50 -27.50 6.94 -9.53
CA ASN A 50 -28.36 7.22 -10.68
C ASN A 50 -29.63 7.99 -10.30
N ASN A 51 -29.77 8.38 -9.03
CA ASN A 51 -30.95 9.07 -8.53
C ASN A 51 -30.98 10.54 -9.02
N PRO A 52 -32.12 11.05 -9.55
CA PRO A 52 -32.25 12.45 -9.96
C PRO A 52 -31.88 13.48 -8.87
N LEU A 53 -32.04 13.15 -7.59
CA LEU A 53 -31.66 14.01 -6.47
C LEU A 53 -30.13 14.15 -6.32
N PHE A 54 -29.36 13.13 -6.71
CA PHE A 54 -27.90 13.18 -6.69
C PHE A 54 -27.37 14.11 -7.79
N TYR A 55 -27.93 14.02 -9.01
CA TYR A 55 -27.63 14.97 -10.10
C TYR A 55 -28.08 16.40 -9.78
N LEU A 56 -29.25 16.57 -9.13
CA LEU A 56 -29.72 17.88 -8.67
C LEU A 56 -28.71 18.52 -7.69
N LEU A 57 -28.15 17.74 -6.76
CA LEU A 57 -27.13 18.24 -5.82
C LEU A 57 -25.83 18.68 -6.53
N GLN A 58 -25.36 17.89 -7.50
CA GLN A 58 -24.20 18.24 -8.33
C GLN A 58 -24.47 19.51 -9.16
N PHE A 59 -25.66 19.63 -9.76
CA PHE A 59 -26.09 20.82 -10.50
C PHE A 59 -26.15 22.06 -9.60
N LEU A 60 -26.67 21.94 -8.37
CA LEU A 60 -26.70 23.04 -7.41
C LEU A 60 -25.29 23.50 -6.99
N LEU A 61 -24.32 22.57 -6.87
CA LEU A 61 -22.91 22.90 -6.66
C LEU A 61 -22.33 23.71 -7.84
N ILE A 62 -22.57 23.28 -9.08
CA ILE A 62 -22.14 23.99 -10.29
C ILE A 62 -22.76 25.39 -10.35
N LEU A 63 -24.08 25.49 -10.16
CA LEU A 63 -24.83 26.76 -10.18
C LEU A 63 -24.30 27.75 -9.12
N ASN A 64 -24.08 27.26 -7.89
CA ASN A 64 -23.54 28.06 -6.80
C ASN A 64 -22.10 28.52 -7.08
N PHE A 65 -21.25 27.66 -7.66
CA PHE A 65 -19.91 28.04 -8.08
C PHE A 65 -19.95 29.14 -9.15
N CYS A 66 -20.70 28.95 -10.24
CA CYS A 66 -20.82 29.92 -11.33
C CYS A 66 -21.31 31.29 -10.83
N ALA A 67 -22.35 31.31 -9.99
CA ALA A 67 -22.88 32.53 -9.39
C ALA A 67 -21.86 33.24 -8.47
N THR A 68 -21.11 32.48 -7.67
CA THR A 68 -20.07 32.99 -6.76
C THR A 68 -18.84 33.49 -7.52
N ALA A 69 -18.40 32.80 -8.57
CA ALA A 69 -17.29 33.18 -9.44
C ALA A 69 -17.60 34.49 -10.19
N TRP A 70 -18.85 34.66 -10.65
CA TRP A 70 -19.34 35.90 -11.25
C TRP A 70 -19.37 37.05 -10.23
N GLN A 71 -19.97 36.85 -9.05
CA GLN A 71 -20.05 37.91 -8.02
C GLN A 71 -18.66 38.36 -7.56
N THR A 72 -17.73 37.44 -7.36
CA THR A 72 -16.35 37.74 -6.95
C THR A 72 -15.46 38.22 -8.11
N ARG A 73 -15.97 38.23 -9.35
CA ARG A 73 -15.28 38.66 -10.57
C ARG A 73 -13.89 38.01 -10.75
N LEU A 74 -13.79 36.69 -10.55
CA LEU A 74 -12.50 35.97 -10.60
C LEU A 74 -11.69 36.24 -11.88
N TRP A 75 -12.38 36.35 -13.01
CA TRP A 75 -11.80 36.73 -14.31
C TRP A 75 -11.10 38.09 -14.27
N SER A 76 -11.78 39.14 -13.78
CA SER A 76 -11.18 40.49 -13.71
C SER A 76 -10.05 40.58 -12.68
N GLN A 77 -10.05 39.71 -11.67
CA GLN A 77 -8.94 39.58 -10.71
C GLN A 77 -7.71 38.86 -11.30
N ARG A 78 -7.78 38.40 -12.56
CA ARG A 78 -6.76 37.60 -13.27
C ARG A 78 -6.42 36.27 -12.59
N LYS A 79 -7.37 35.66 -11.86
CA LYS A 79 -7.21 34.38 -11.16
C LYS A 79 -7.48 33.18 -12.08
N TYR A 80 -6.87 33.18 -13.26
CA TYR A 80 -7.21 32.25 -14.35
C TYR A 80 -7.00 30.78 -13.98
N GLY A 81 -5.90 30.42 -13.31
CA GLY A 81 -5.66 29.04 -12.88
C GLY A 81 -6.73 28.48 -11.93
N VAL A 82 -7.17 29.27 -10.96
CA VAL A 82 -8.22 28.88 -10.01
C VAL A 82 -9.56 28.72 -10.73
N LEU A 83 -9.86 29.60 -11.68
CA LEU A 83 -11.09 29.49 -12.48
C LEU A 83 -11.07 28.24 -13.36
N LEU A 84 -9.96 27.98 -14.06
CA LEU A 84 -9.78 26.80 -14.92
C LEU A 84 -9.94 25.49 -14.13
N LEU A 85 -9.32 25.41 -12.96
CA LEU A 85 -9.40 24.28 -12.01
C LEU A 85 -10.83 23.95 -11.53
N HIS A 86 -11.73 24.95 -11.50
CA HIS A 86 -13.12 24.70 -11.13
C HIS A 86 -14.02 24.46 -12.35
N ILE A 87 -13.74 25.12 -13.49
CA ILE A 87 -14.42 24.83 -14.76
C ILE A 87 -14.19 23.38 -15.19
N SER A 88 -13.01 22.81 -14.96
CA SER A 88 -12.74 21.40 -15.23
C SER A 88 -13.68 20.44 -14.51
N PHE A 89 -14.12 20.73 -13.27
CA PHE A 89 -15.12 19.88 -12.59
C PHE A 89 -16.49 19.95 -13.28
N ILE A 90 -16.85 21.08 -13.88
CA ILE A 90 -18.09 21.20 -14.69
C ILE A 90 -17.98 20.30 -15.93
N VAL A 91 -16.81 20.31 -16.60
CA VAL A 91 -16.55 19.47 -17.78
C VAL A 91 -16.53 17.98 -17.42
N ILE A 92 -15.90 17.60 -16.30
CA ILE A 92 -15.89 16.21 -15.79
C ILE A 92 -17.31 15.73 -15.47
N LEU A 93 -18.12 16.54 -14.78
CA LEU A 93 -19.51 16.19 -14.46
C LEU A 93 -20.40 16.13 -15.70
N LEU A 94 -20.17 16.98 -16.70
CA LEU A 94 -20.84 16.90 -18.01
C LEU A 94 -20.46 15.60 -18.74
N GLY A 95 -19.19 15.22 -18.74
CA GLY A 95 -18.72 13.96 -19.31
C GLY A 95 -19.37 12.75 -18.63
N ALA A 96 -19.38 12.71 -17.29
CA ALA A 96 -20.06 11.67 -16.52
C ALA A 96 -21.57 11.61 -16.76
N LEU A 97 -22.24 12.74 -16.98
CA LEU A 97 -23.66 12.77 -17.37
C LEU A 97 -23.87 12.18 -18.77
N VAL A 98 -22.99 12.50 -19.73
CA VAL A 98 -23.02 11.91 -21.08
C VAL A 98 -22.77 10.40 -21.04
N THR A 99 -21.77 9.94 -20.28
CA THR A 99 -21.51 8.51 -20.04
C THR A 99 -22.73 7.81 -19.45
N ASN A 100 -23.44 8.41 -18.49
CA ASN A 100 -24.63 7.79 -17.90
C ASN A 100 -25.87 7.81 -18.83
N MET A 101 -26.02 8.83 -19.68
CA MET A 101 -27.17 8.94 -20.59
C MET A 101 -27.04 8.13 -21.88
N PHE A 102 -25.82 7.95 -22.38
CA PHE A 102 -25.56 7.36 -23.70
C PHE A 102 -24.60 6.17 -23.66
N GLY A 103 -23.80 6.04 -22.61
CA GLY A 103 -22.85 4.95 -22.46
C GLY A 103 -23.50 3.66 -21.95
N PHE A 104 -22.90 2.52 -22.28
CA PHE A 104 -23.36 1.23 -21.78
C PHE A 104 -22.20 0.23 -21.65
N GLU A 105 -22.29 -0.59 -20.59
CA GLU A 105 -21.33 -1.61 -20.19
C GLU A 105 -22.03 -2.98 -20.19
N GLY A 106 -21.33 -4.04 -20.60
CA GLY A 106 -21.84 -5.41 -20.57
C GLY A 106 -20.74 -6.43 -20.81
N ILE A 107 -21.06 -7.70 -20.73
CA ILE A 107 -20.10 -8.81 -20.75
C ILE A 107 -20.34 -9.68 -21.98
N VAL A 108 -19.25 -10.07 -22.64
CA VAL A 108 -19.22 -11.11 -23.69
C VAL A 108 -18.38 -12.25 -23.14
N HIS A 109 -19.01 -13.41 -22.99
CA HIS A 109 -18.35 -14.68 -22.67
C HIS A 109 -18.21 -15.47 -23.96
N ILE A 110 -17.02 -16.00 -24.22
CA ILE A 110 -16.70 -16.73 -25.46
C ILE A 110 -15.83 -17.93 -25.10
N ARG A 111 -16.21 -19.14 -25.53
CA ARG A 111 -15.36 -20.33 -25.46
C ARG A 111 -14.54 -20.54 -26.74
N GLU A 112 -13.46 -21.30 -26.66
CA GLU A 112 -12.60 -21.54 -27.83
C GLU A 112 -13.36 -22.12 -29.02
N GLY A 113 -13.14 -21.54 -30.21
CA GLY A 113 -13.87 -21.84 -31.44
C GLY A 113 -15.26 -21.22 -31.55
N GLU A 114 -15.82 -20.66 -30.47
CA GLU A 114 -17.12 -19.98 -30.47
C GLU A 114 -17.02 -18.59 -31.12
N THR A 115 -18.09 -18.17 -31.80
CA THR A 115 -18.23 -16.83 -32.38
C THR A 115 -19.48 -16.16 -31.83
N VAL A 116 -19.31 -14.99 -31.19
CA VAL A 116 -20.37 -14.27 -30.49
C VAL A 116 -20.55 -12.87 -31.08
N SER A 117 -21.80 -12.52 -31.40
CA SER A 117 -22.21 -11.22 -31.97
C SER A 117 -23.13 -10.41 -31.05
N HIS A 118 -23.13 -10.72 -29.74
CA HIS A 118 -23.98 -10.06 -28.75
C HIS A 118 -23.27 -9.93 -27.41
N MET A 119 -23.66 -8.94 -26.62
CA MET A 119 -23.19 -8.70 -25.25
C MET A 119 -24.37 -8.83 -24.27
N ARG A 120 -24.10 -9.31 -23.06
CA ARG A 120 -25.07 -9.39 -21.96
C ARG A 120 -24.89 -8.19 -21.03
N THR A 121 -25.91 -7.35 -20.90
CA THR A 121 -25.96 -6.30 -19.87
C THR A 121 -26.60 -6.84 -18.59
N THR A 122 -26.81 -6.00 -17.58
CA THR A 122 -27.54 -6.35 -16.35
C THR A 122 -29.01 -6.71 -16.60
N GLU A 123 -29.60 -6.25 -17.69
CA GLU A 123 -31.04 -6.34 -17.97
C GLU A 123 -31.35 -7.19 -19.20
N ASP A 124 -30.56 -7.07 -20.27
CA ASP A 124 -30.86 -7.67 -21.59
C ASP A 124 -29.62 -8.22 -22.30
N GLN A 125 -29.83 -9.03 -23.35
CA GLN A 125 -28.83 -9.23 -24.40
C GLN A 125 -28.96 -8.13 -25.48
N ARG A 126 -27.83 -7.54 -25.89
CA ARG A 126 -27.77 -6.53 -26.95
C ARG A 126 -26.87 -7.01 -28.10
N PRO A 127 -27.27 -6.84 -29.37
CA PRO A 127 -26.40 -7.17 -30.50
C PRO A 127 -25.19 -6.21 -30.56
N LEU A 128 -24.06 -6.73 -31.01
CA LEU A 128 -22.88 -5.96 -31.39
C LEU A 128 -22.89 -5.74 -32.92
N PRO A 129 -22.29 -4.64 -33.42
CA PRO A 129 -22.21 -4.38 -34.86
C PRO A 129 -21.07 -5.18 -35.56
N PHE A 130 -20.38 -6.03 -34.82
CA PHE A 130 -19.33 -6.95 -35.26
C PHE A 130 -19.48 -8.27 -34.48
N SER A 131 -18.89 -9.36 -34.97
CA SER A 131 -18.75 -10.59 -34.19
C SER A 131 -17.30 -10.82 -33.76
N ILE A 132 -17.14 -11.47 -32.61
CA ILE A 132 -15.85 -11.84 -32.04
C ILE A 132 -15.80 -13.36 -31.97
N ARG A 133 -14.75 -13.95 -32.53
CA ARG A 133 -14.40 -15.35 -32.35
C ARG A 133 -13.22 -15.48 -31.39
N LEU A 134 -13.24 -16.44 -30.47
CA LEU A 134 -12.06 -16.84 -29.70
C LEU A 134 -11.35 -17.97 -30.44
N ASP A 135 -10.11 -17.74 -30.87
CA ASP A 135 -9.32 -18.72 -31.61
C ASP A 135 -8.46 -19.60 -30.68
N ASP A 136 -7.93 -19.02 -29.60
CA ASP A 136 -6.99 -19.65 -28.66
C ASP A 136 -6.93 -18.80 -27.36
N PHE A 137 -6.99 -19.44 -26.18
CA PHE A 137 -6.83 -18.79 -24.87
C PHE A 137 -5.60 -19.34 -24.13
N LYS A 138 -4.80 -18.45 -23.54
CA LYS A 138 -3.57 -18.83 -22.80
C LYS A 138 -3.50 -18.17 -21.44
N LEU A 139 -3.44 -19.01 -20.40
CA LEU A 139 -3.17 -18.59 -19.03
C LEU A 139 -1.66 -18.69 -18.74
N VAL A 140 -0.93 -17.60 -19.01
CA VAL A 140 0.50 -17.50 -18.71
C VAL A 140 0.69 -17.37 -17.20
N ARG A 141 1.38 -18.32 -16.59
CA ARG A 141 1.65 -18.35 -15.14
C ARG A 141 3.04 -17.83 -14.80
N TYR A 142 3.28 -17.59 -13.52
CA TYR A 142 4.64 -17.44 -13.02
C TYR A 142 5.35 -18.81 -12.97
N PRO A 143 6.65 -18.90 -13.29
CA PRO A 143 7.36 -20.18 -13.32
C PRO A 143 7.17 -21.01 -12.05
N GLY A 144 6.80 -22.27 -12.19
CA GLY A 144 6.52 -23.17 -11.06
C GLY A 144 5.37 -22.77 -10.11
N SER A 145 4.55 -21.76 -10.44
CA SER A 145 3.43 -21.30 -9.62
C SER A 145 2.09 -21.45 -10.34
N HIS A 146 1.01 -21.67 -9.58
CA HIS A 146 -0.36 -21.54 -10.10
C HIS A 146 -0.81 -20.08 -10.28
N SER A 147 0.00 -19.11 -9.80
CA SER A 147 -0.31 -17.68 -9.86
C SER A 147 -0.31 -17.16 -11.32
N PRO A 148 -1.39 -16.52 -11.80
CA PRO A 148 -1.43 -15.98 -13.15
C PRO A 148 -0.49 -14.77 -13.28
N SER A 149 0.29 -14.78 -14.37
CA SER A 149 1.20 -13.72 -14.79
C SER A 149 0.59 -12.88 -15.90
N SER A 150 -0.13 -13.53 -16.84
CA SER A 150 -0.99 -12.92 -17.86
C SER A 150 -2.14 -13.87 -18.16
N PHE A 151 -3.25 -13.36 -18.66
CA PHE A 151 -4.25 -14.16 -19.34
C PHE A 151 -4.54 -13.49 -20.67
N GLU A 152 -4.48 -14.28 -21.72
CA GLU A 152 -4.30 -13.84 -23.10
C GLU A 152 -5.32 -14.54 -23.99
N SER A 153 -6.01 -13.79 -24.84
CA SER A 153 -6.96 -14.33 -25.81
C SER A 153 -6.60 -13.86 -27.22
N PHE A 154 -6.47 -14.82 -28.13
CA PHE A 154 -6.32 -14.57 -29.55
C PHE A 154 -7.71 -14.58 -30.17
N LEU A 155 -8.10 -13.44 -30.73
CA LEU A 155 -9.46 -13.19 -31.21
C LEU A 155 -9.45 -12.89 -32.69
N THR A 156 -10.45 -13.36 -33.44
CA THR A 156 -10.74 -12.85 -34.78
C THR A 156 -12.02 -12.03 -34.73
N ILE A 157 -11.94 -10.77 -35.16
CA ILE A 157 -13.05 -9.84 -35.20
C ILE A 157 -13.54 -9.76 -36.64
N HIS A 158 -14.82 -10.04 -36.87
CA HIS A 158 -15.46 -9.98 -38.18
C HIS A 158 -16.32 -8.71 -38.28
N THR A 159 -16.07 -7.90 -39.30
CA THR A 159 -16.77 -6.65 -39.60
C THR A 159 -17.21 -6.62 -41.07
N GLU A 160 -18.06 -5.67 -41.46
CA GLU A 160 -18.40 -5.44 -42.88
C GLU A 160 -17.18 -5.04 -43.74
N GLU A 161 -16.12 -4.51 -43.12
CA GLU A 161 -14.88 -4.10 -43.80
C GLU A 161 -13.87 -5.28 -43.96
N GLY A 162 -14.12 -6.41 -43.28
CA GLY A 162 -13.27 -7.60 -43.32
C GLY A 162 -13.03 -8.24 -41.94
N GLU A 163 -12.13 -9.22 -41.92
CA GLU A 163 -11.73 -9.96 -40.72
C GLU A 163 -10.35 -9.47 -40.23
N ARG A 164 -10.20 -9.29 -38.91
CA ARG A 164 -8.94 -8.90 -38.28
C ARG A 164 -8.64 -9.77 -37.08
N SER A 165 -7.51 -10.49 -37.11
CA SER A 165 -6.98 -11.17 -35.93
C SER A 165 -6.32 -10.17 -34.98
N GLU A 166 -6.63 -10.30 -33.70
CA GLU A 166 -6.20 -9.45 -32.60
C GLU A 166 -5.73 -10.32 -31.42
N HIS A 167 -4.92 -9.71 -30.55
CA HIS A 167 -4.47 -10.34 -29.31
C HIS A 167 -4.82 -9.43 -28.15
N ILE A 168 -5.73 -9.86 -27.27
CA ILE A 168 -6.14 -9.13 -26.07
C ILE A 168 -5.54 -9.78 -24.82
N TYR A 169 -5.22 -8.97 -23.82
CA TYR A 169 -4.78 -9.42 -22.50
C TYR A 169 -4.98 -8.29 -21.48
N MET A 170 -4.75 -8.57 -20.20
CA MET A 170 -4.89 -7.58 -19.12
C MET A 170 -4.02 -6.33 -19.38
N ASN A 171 -4.62 -5.13 -19.27
CA ASN A 171 -4.03 -3.83 -19.62
C ASN A 171 -3.81 -3.57 -21.13
N LYS A 172 -4.39 -4.37 -22.04
CA LYS A 172 -4.47 -4.08 -23.49
C LYS A 172 -5.93 -4.04 -23.95
N VAL A 173 -6.41 -2.83 -24.24
CA VAL A 173 -7.78 -2.58 -24.74
C VAL A 173 -7.81 -2.62 -26.27
N ILE A 174 -8.78 -3.34 -26.86
CA ILE A 174 -9.09 -3.27 -28.29
C ILE A 174 -10.21 -2.24 -28.49
N TYR A 175 -10.08 -1.43 -29.54
CA TYR A 175 -11.08 -0.44 -29.95
C TYR A 175 -11.68 -0.87 -31.28
N GLU A 176 -13.00 -1.05 -31.34
CA GLU A 176 -13.70 -1.49 -32.54
C GLU A 176 -15.03 -0.76 -32.69
N GLN A 177 -15.24 -0.04 -33.79
CA GLN A 177 -16.47 0.72 -34.09
C GLN A 177 -17.04 1.58 -32.90
N GLY A 178 -16.16 2.13 -32.06
CA GLY A 178 -16.51 2.92 -30.87
C GLY A 178 -16.74 2.11 -29.58
N TYR A 179 -16.69 0.78 -29.65
CA TYR A 179 -16.68 -0.12 -28.51
C TYR A 179 -15.24 -0.34 -28.03
N ARG A 180 -15.08 -0.47 -26.70
CA ARG A 180 -13.86 -0.95 -26.06
C ARG A 180 -14.08 -2.38 -25.60
N LEU A 181 -13.22 -3.29 -26.05
CA LEU A 181 -13.14 -4.66 -25.53
C LEU A 181 -11.93 -4.73 -24.58
N TYR A 182 -12.13 -5.29 -23.40
CA TYR A 182 -11.04 -5.57 -22.45
C TYR A 182 -11.31 -6.89 -21.73
N GLN A 183 -10.24 -7.65 -21.49
CA GLN A 183 -10.35 -8.94 -20.84
C GLN A 183 -10.45 -8.76 -19.32
N SER A 184 -11.61 -9.08 -18.75
CA SER A 184 -11.90 -8.87 -17.33
C SER A 184 -11.75 -10.13 -16.49
N SER A 185 -11.99 -11.30 -17.07
CA SER A 185 -11.79 -12.61 -16.43
C SER A 185 -11.63 -13.72 -17.48
N TYR A 186 -11.48 -14.96 -17.02
CA TYR A 186 -11.44 -16.19 -17.81
C TYR A 186 -12.18 -17.31 -17.05
N ASP A 187 -12.49 -18.40 -17.74
CA ASP A 187 -13.13 -19.59 -17.16
C ASP A 187 -12.14 -20.43 -16.35
N ALA A 188 -12.62 -21.08 -15.28
CA ALA A 188 -11.78 -21.90 -14.40
C ALA A 188 -11.25 -23.20 -15.06
N ASP A 189 -11.78 -23.57 -16.22
CA ASP A 189 -11.32 -24.69 -17.05
C ASP A 189 -10.31 -24.27 -18.14
N GLU A 190 -9.94 -22.98 -18.18
CA GLU A 190 -8.97 -22.41 -19.12
C GLU A 190 -9.39 -22.53 -20.60
N GLN A 191 -10.68 -22.64 -20.91
CA GLN A 191 -11.20 -22.76 -22.28
C GLN A 191 -12.15 -21.62 -22.69
N GLY A 192 -12.21 -20.55 -21.90
CA GLY A 192 -13.13 -19.44 -22.12
C GLY A 192 -12.59 -18.11 -21.62
N THR A 193 -12.89 -17.06 -22.37
CA THR A 193 -12.55 -15.68 -22.04
C THR A 193 -13.79 -14.89 -21.67
N ILE A 194 -13.67 -14.03 -20.66
CA ILE A 194 -14.71 -13.08 -20.28
C ILE A 194 -14.21 -11.68 -20.63
N LEU A 195 -14.77 -11.14 -21.70
CA LEU A 195 -14.52 -9.78 -22.14
C LEU A 195 -15.60 -8.88 -21.55
N THR A 196 -15.23 -7.73 -21.01
CA THR A 196 -16.19 -6.67 -20.75
C THR A 196 -16.10 -5.65 -21.88
N VAL A 197 -17.26 -5.14 -22.27
CA VAL A 197 -17.49 -4.35 -23.47
C VAL A 197 -18.15 -3.06 -23.06
N ASN A 198 -17.54 -1.93 -23.43
CA ASN A 198 -18.00 -0.59 -23.06
C ASN A 198 -18.02 0.34 -24.28
N ASN A 199 -19.20 0.87 -24.60
CA ASN A 199 -19.33 1.97 -25.55
C ASN A 199 -19.60 3.26 -24.76
N ASP A 200 -18.61 4.16 -24.72
CA ASP A 200 -18.72 5.53 -24.20
C ASP A 200 -17.52 6.35 -24.71
N THR A 201 -17.49 6.65 -26.00
CA THR A 201 -16.41 7.47 -26.59
C THR A 201 -16.58 8.94 -26.22
N ALA A 202 -17.81 9.46 -26.26
CA ALA A 202 -18.12 10.86 -26.03
C ALA A 202 -17.95 11.29 -24.56
N GLY A 203 -18.52 10.57 -23.60
CA GLY A 203 -18.44 10.91 -22.19
C GLY A 203 -17.04 10.74 -21.61
N THR A 204 -16.35 9.67 -22.00
CA THR A 204 -14.90 9.48 -21.72
C THR A 204 -14.08 10.64 -22.30
N GLY A 205 -14.28 11.00 -23.57
CA GLY A 205 -13.54 12.10 -24.23
C GLY A 205 -13.74 13.46 -23.57
N ILE A 206 -15.00 13.82 -23.23
CA ILE A 206 -15.33 15.04 -22.49
C ILE A 206 -14.68 15.01 -21.10
N THR A 207 -14.78 13.90 -20.38
CA THR A 207 -14.20 13.75 -19.05
C THR A 207 -12.67 13.92 -19.08
N TYR A 208 -11.99 13.36 -20.08
CA TYR A 208 -10.54 13.46 -20.25
C TYR A 208 -10.10 14.88 -20.60
N ALA A 209 -10.85 15.60 -21.45
CA ALA A 209 -10.65 17.03 -21.66
C ALA A 209 -10.80 17.81 -20.33
N GLY A 210 -11.79 17.47 -19.51
CA GLY A 210 -11.96 17.99 -18.17
C GLY A 210 -10.75 17.74 -17.26
N TYR A 211 -10.20 16.52 -17.26
CA TYR A 211 -9.00 16.19 -16.49
C TYR A 211 -7.74 16.93 -16.95
N LEU A 212 -7.55 17.14 -18.26
CA LEU A 212 -6.44 17.95 -18.78
C LEU A 212 -6.56 19.43 -18.33
N LEU A 213 -7.77 19.99 -18.37
CA LEU A 213 -8.05 21.33 -17.86
C LEU A 213 -7.82 21.44 -16.34
N LEU A 214 -8.12 20.38 -15.58
CA LEU A 214 -7.90 20.28 -14.13
C LEU A 214 -6.41 20.35 -13.80
N LEU A 215 -5.58 19.56 -14.47
CA LEU A 215 -4.12 19.56 -14.31
C LEU A 215 -3.51 20.92 -14.71
N ALA A 216 -3.92 21.47 -15.86
CA ALA A 216 -3.49 22.80 -16.30
C ALA A 216 -3.88 23.89 -15.28
N GLY A 217 -5.09 23.84 -14.72
CA GLY A 217 -5.57 24.75 -13.68
C GLY A 217 -4.75 24.70 -12.39
N MET A 218 -4.32 23.50 -11.96
CA MET A 218 -3.42 23.33 -10.82
C MET A 218 -2.04 23.95 -11.08
N LEU A 219 -1.42 23.61 -12.21
CA LEU A 219 -0.09 24.12 -12.58
C LEU A 219 -0.09 25.65 -12.69
N LEU A 220 -1.11 26.23 -13.34
CA LEU A 220 -1.30 27.68 -13.41
C LEU A 220 -1.51 28.31 -12.03
N THR A 221 -2.22 27.65 -11.12
CA THR A 221 -2.43 28.15 -9.75
C THR A 221 -1.15 28.13 -8.91
N LEU A 222 -0.28 27.13 -9.11
CA LEU A 222 1.04 27.06 -8.46
C LEU A 222 2.03 28.09 -9.04
N ALA A 223 1.92 28.38 -10.35
CA ALA A 223 2.74 29.37 -11.04
C ALA A 223 2.34 30.83 -10.76
N ASP A 224 1.06 31.12 -10.58
CA ASP A 224 0.55 32.48 -10.40
C ASP A 224 1.17 33.20 -9.18
N LYS A 225 1.84 34.34 -9.45
CA LYS A 225 2.46 35.22 -8.45
C LYS A 225 1.47 35.80 -7.43
N LYS A 226 0.17 35.77 -7.73
CA LYS A 226 -0.95 36.24 -6.90
C LYS A 226 -1.71 35.11 -6.20
N SER A 227 -1.41 33.83 -6.45
CA SER A 227 -2.16 32.71 -5.84
C SER A 227 -1.98 32.65 -4.32
N ARG A 228 -2.97 32.09 -3.61
CA ARG A 228 -2.91 31.93 -2.14
C ARG A 228 -1.65 31.19 -1.72
N PHE A 229 -1.34 30.07 -2.37
CA PHE A 229 -0.12 29.29 -2.10
C PHE A 229 1.16 30.14 -2.19
N ARG A 230 1.28 30.99 -3.23
CA ARG A 230 2.45 31.84 -3.43
C ARG A 230 2.46 33.09 -2.55
N GLN A 231 1.30 33.57 -2.08
CA GLN A 231 1.19 34.58 -1.01
C GLN A 231 1.69 34.03 0.32
N LEU A 232 1.22 32.84 0.72
CA LEU A 232 1.67 32.14 1.93
C LEU A 232 3.19 31.90 1.88
N ALA A 233 3.72 31.43 0.75
CA ALA A 233 5.16 31.21 0.55
C ALA A 233 6.00 32.50 0.71
N LYS A 234 5.47 33.66 0.31
CA LYS A 234 6.15 34.97 0.45
C LYS A 234 6.21 35.45 1.91
N GLN A 235 5.28 35.05 2.75
CA GLN A 235 5.22 35.42 4.18
C GLN A 235 6.28 34.70 5.04
N LEU A 236 7.12 33.84 4.44
CA LEU A 236 7.98 32.86 5.12
C LEU A 236 9.46 32.86 4.64
N LYS A 237 10.00 34.00 4.21
CA LYS A 237 11.29 34.05 3.50
C LYS A 237 12.52 34.23 4.41
N GLN A 238 13.43 33.24 4.43
CA GLN A 238 14.89 33.41 4.20
C GLN A 238 15.59 32.06 3.85
N VAL A 239 16.93 32.04 3.72
CA VAL A 239 17.78 31.03 3.03
C VAL A 239 19.02 30.66 3.89
N THR A 240 19.88 29.67 3.61
CA THR A 240 20.35 28.98 2.36
C THR A 240 20.46 27.44 2.57
N PRO A 241 21.17 26.62 1.76
CA PRO A 241 21.43 25.19 2.06
C PRO A 241 22.87 24.93 2.59
N LEU A 242 23.10 23.75 3.20
CA LEU A 242 24.46 23.24 3.49
C LEU A 242 24.54 21.73 3.20
N LEU A 243 25.73 21.27 2.83
CA LEU A 243 26.04 19.90 2.41
C LEU A 243 26.26 18.93 3.57
N LEU A 244 26.15 17.63 3.25
CA LEU A 244 26.21 16.50 4.18
C LEU A 244 27.63 16.04 4.46
N LEU A 245 27.86 15.60 5.70
CA LEU A 245 28.95 14.70 6.06
C LEU A 245 28.44 13.74 7.14
N ALA A 246 28.54 12.44 6.87
CA ALA A 246 28.05 11.38 7.73
C ALA A 246 29.19 10.83 8.60
N PHE A 247 28.90 10.56 9.88
CA PHE A 247 29.68 9.63 10.69
C PHE A 247 28.75 8.49 11.13
N LEU A 248 29.16 7.27 10.84
CA LEU A 248 28.51 6.03 11.30
C LEU A 248 29.14 5.60 12.64
N PRO A 249 28.35 5.37 13.69
CA PRO A 249 28.81 4.61 14.84
C PRO A 249 28.62 3.11 14.58
N THR A 250 29.68 2.32 14.77
CA THR A 250 29.58 0.86 14.85
C THR A 250 29.12 0.47 16.27
N LEU A 251 28.08 -0.36 16.36
CA LEU A 251 27.63 -0.97 17.62
C LEU A 251 27.94 -2.46 17.59
N SER A 252 28.85 -2.89 18.47
CA SER A 252 29.08 -4.31 18.75
C SER A 252 28.01 -4.82 19.71
N PHE A 253 27.37 -5.94 19.37
CA PHE A 253 26.46 -6.65 20.28
C PHE A 253 27.22 -7.71 21.07
N ALA A 254 26.90 -7.82 22.36
CA ALA A 254 27.39 -8.90 23.22
C ALA A 254 26.45 -10.12 23.09
N GLN A 255 27.03 -11.31 22.92
CA GLN A 255 26.29 -12.56 22.79
C GLN A 255 25.99 -13.19 24.16
N LYS A 256 24.87 -13.92 24.25
CA LYS A 256 24.32 -14.48 25.50
C LYS A 256 24.59 -15.99 25.58
N ALA A 257 24.70 -16.53 26.79
CA ALA A 257 25.15 -17.91 27.04
C ALA A 257 24.19 -19.03 26.59
N GLU A 258 22.96 -18.71 26.19
CA GLU A 258 21.92 -19.70 25.84
C GLU A 258 22.11 -20.26 24.41
N THR A 259 22.84 -19.56 23.55
CA THR A 259 23.07 -19.91 22.13
C THR A 259 23.99 -21.13 21.95
N GLU A 260 24.80 -21.51 22.93
CA GLU A 260 25.86 -22.53 22.77
C GLU A 260 25.33 -23.95 22.49
N HIS A 261 24.19 -24.33 23.07
CA HIS A 261 23.57 -25.64 22.80
C HIS A 261 22.89 -25.70 21.43
N LEU A 262 22.36 -24.57 20.95
CA LEU A 262 21.73 -24.47 19.62
C LEU A 262 22.79 -24.53 18.51
N LEU A 263 23.94 -23.86 18.71
CA LEU A 263 25.08 -23.88 17.79
C LEU A 263 25.67 -25.28 17.56
N LYS A 264 25.50 -26.22 18.50
CA LYS A 264 25.92 -27.62 18.35
C LYS A 264 24.94 -28.46 17.50
N ASN A 265 23.83 -27.88 17.06
CA ASN A 265 22.76 -28.55 16.29
C ASN A 265 22.40 -27.77 15.01
N THR A 266 23.29 -26.90 14.53
CA THR A 266 23.16 -26.18 13.25
C THR A 266 24.54 -25.75 12.73
N ILE A 267 24.64 -25.48 11.43
CA ILE A 267 25.90 -25.07 10.79
C ILE A 267 26.40 -23.70 11.29
N PRO A 268 27.73 -23.47 11.26
CA PRO A 268 28.32 -22.16 11.56
C PRO A 268 27.77 -21.04 10.67
N ALA A 269 27.82 -19.80 11.17
CA ALA A 269 27.25 -18.63 10.47
C ALA A 269 27.86 -18.39 9.07
N GLU A 270 29.15 -18.70 8.88
CA GLU A 270 29.80 -18.61 7.57
C GLU A 270 29.24 -19.63 6.56
N GLN A 271 29.01 -20.86 7.01
CA GLN A 271 28.41 -21.92 6.18
C GLN A 271 26.93 -21.63 5.89
N ALA A 272 26.23 -21.05 6.87
CA ALA A 272 24.87 -20.55 6.69
C ALA A 272 24.79 -19.43 5.65
N GLU A 273 25.77 -18.52 5.60
CA GLU A 273 25.86 -17.50 4.56
C GLU A 273 26.20 -18.08 3.18
N GLN A 274 27.04 -19.11 3.09
CA GLN A 274 27.28 -19.82 1.83
C GLN A 274 26.01 -20.52 1.32
N TRP A 275 25.29 -21.24 2.18
CA TRP A 275 24.02 -21.87 1.82
C TRP A 275 22.92 -20.82 1.50
N GLY A 276 22.85 -19.72 2.25
CA GLY A 276 21.92 -18.62 2.05
C GLY A 276 22.08 -17.89 0.70
N ARG A 277 23.25 -17.98 0.05
CA ARG A 277 23.51 -17.48 -1.31
C ARG A 277 22.92 -18.35 -2.42
N MET A 278 22.59 -19.61 -2.15
CA MET A 278 21.93 -20.49 -3.12
C MET A 278 20.61 -19.88 -3.57
N GLN A 279 20.21 -20.17 -4.81
CA GLN A 279 18.95 -19.69 -5.35
C GLN A 279 17.87 -20.76 -5.21
N ILE A 280 16.65 -20.31 -4.95
CA ILE A 280 15.45 -21.13 -4.75
C ILE A 280 14.26 -20.50 -5.48
N GLN A 281 13.41 -21.32 -6.08
CA GLN A 281 12.10 -20.89 -6.56
C GLN A 281 11.11 -20.91 -5.40
N CYS A 282 10.62 -19.75 -4.96
CA CYS A 282 9.58 -19.71 -3.94
C CYS A 282 8.19 -20.00 -4.56
N PRO A 283 7.15 -20.35 -3.76
CA PRO A 283 5.83 -20.73 -4.28
C PRO A 283 5.11 -19.67 -5.13
N THR A 284 5.55 -18.41 -5.09
CA THR A 284 5.03 -17.33 -5.96
C THR A 284 5.66 -17.33 -7.36
N GLY A 285 6.66 -18.18 -7.60
CA GLY A 285 7.41 -18.31 -8.84
C GLY A 285 8.60 -17.35 -8.99
N ARG A 286 8.93 -16.57 -7.94
CA ARG A 286 10.14 -15.75 -7.88
C ARG A 286 11.35 -16.62 -7.54
N ILE A 287 12.43 -16.50 -8.31
CA ILE A 287 13.77 -16.93 -7.91
C ILE A 287 14.35 -15.91 -6.93
N GLU A 288 14.81 -16.38 -5.77
CA GLU A 288 15.39 -15.55 -4.70
C GLU A 288 16.49 -16.29 -3.92
N PRO A 289 17.32 -15.61 -3.11
CA PRO A 289 18.29 -16.27 -2.25
C PRO A 289 17.62 -17.08 -1.14
N VAL A 290 18.23 -18.21 -0.76
CA VAL A 290 17.77 -19.07 0.34
C VAL A 290 17.65 -18.29 1.65
N ASP A 291 18.56 -17.35 1.95
CA ASP A 291 18.48 -16.39 3.07
C ASP A 291 17.13 -15.67 3.12
N THR A 292 16.67 -15.17 1.98
CA THR A 292 15.42 -14.42 1.88
C THR A 292 14.21 -15.32 2.07
N TYR A 293 14.30 -16.56 1.60
CA TYR A 293 13.26 -17.57 1.76
C TYR A 293 13.15 -18.04 3.22
N THR A 294 14.27 -18.36 3.88
CA THR A 294 14.29 -18.79 5.29
C THR A 294 13.85 -17.69 6.25
N ASP A 295 14.17 -16.42 5.97
CA ASP A 295 13.67 -15.26 6.73
C ASP A 295 12.14 -15.13 6.63
N LYS A 296 11.53 -15.45 5.47
CA LYS A 296 10.05 -15.56 5.38
C LYS A 296 9.52 -16.71 6.24
N LEU A 297 10.11 -17.91 6.15
CA LEU A 297 9.67 -19.08 6.92
C LEU A 297 9.74 -18.81 8.44
N LEU A 298 10.87 -18.30 8.94
CA LEU A 298 11.05 -17.99 10.36
C LEU A 298 10.10 -16.85 10.82
N ARG A 299 9.85 -15.83 9.99
CA ARG A 299 8.84 -14.80 10.31
C ARG A 299 7.41 -15.34 10.32
N LYS A 300 7.06 -16.33 9.48
CA LYS A 300 5.75 -16.99 9.56
C LYS A 300 5.61 -17.82 10.85
N ILE A 301 6.60 -18.64 11.16
CA ILE A 301 6.58 -19.57 12.31
C ILE A 301 6.70 -18.81 13.65
N TYR A 302 7.80 -18.06 13.83
CA TYR A 302 8.22 -17.44 15.11
C TYR A 302 7.90 -15.93 15.20
N ARG A 303 7.78 -15.23 14.05
CA ARG A 303 7.61 -13.76 13.91
C ARG A 303 8.84 -12.96 14.36
N SER A 304 10.03 -13.44 14.00
CA SER A 304 11.32 -12.74 14.09
C SER A 304 12.17 -13.08 12.86
N ASP A 305 13.18 -12.28 12.57
CA ASP A 305 14.25 -12.54 11.60
C ASP A 305 15.40 -13.39 12.20
N THR A 306 15.53 -13.41 13.52
CA THR A 306 16.52 -14.21 14.27
C THR A 306 15.88 -14.97 15.44
N PHE A 307 16.48 -16.08 15.84
CA PHE A 307 16.07 -16.91 16.99
C PHE A 307 17.28 -17.18 17.90
N GLU A 308 17.22 -16.72 19.16
CA GLU A 308 18.29 -16.89 20.17
C GLU A 308 19.73 -16.57 19.70
N GLY A 309 19.85 -15.61 18.78
CA GLY A 309 21.12 -15.16 18.19
C GLY A 309 21.53 -15.85 16.89
N LEU A 310 20.76 -16.86 16.43
CA LEU A 310 20.95 -17.53 15.15
C LEU A 310 20.24 -16.83 14.00
N SER A 311 20.80 -16.93 12.80
CA SER A 311 20.13 -16.49 11.55
C SER A 311 18.97 -17.41 11.16
N SER A 312 18.13 -16.95 10.24
CA SER A 312 16.99 -17.72 9.75
C SER A 312 17.44 -19.02 9.08
N GLU A 313 18.57 -18.95 8.37
CA GLU A 313 19.22 -20.02 7.64
C GLU A 313 19.64 -21.12 8.61
N GLN A 314 20.32 -20.75 9.69
CA GLN A 314 20.75 -21.66 10.75
C GLN A 314 19.56 -22.38 11.42
N VAL A 315 18.44 -21.69 11.66
CA VAL A 315 17.25 -22.32 12.25
C VAL A 315 16.64 -23.34 11.29
N ILE A 316 16.46 -22.98 10.01
CA ILE A 316 15.79 -23.85 9.05
C ILE A 316 16.69 -25.04 8.66
N ILE A 317 17.98 -24.83 8.39
CA ILE A 317 18.90 -25.94 8.08
C ILE A 317 19.15 -26.82 9.30
N GLY A 318 19.17 -26.25 10.51
CA GLY A 318 19.21 -27.01 11.75
C GLY A 318 18.01 -27.97 11.85
N PHE A 319 16.80 -27.47 11.56
CA PHE A 319 15.60 -28.31 11.51
C PHE A 319 15.68 -29.40 10.44
N LEU A 320 16.27 -29.14 9.26
CA LEU A 320 16.49 -30.15 8.23
C LEU A 320 17.52 -31.22 8.63
N MET A 321 18.61 -30.82 9.30
CA MET A 321 19.69 -31.71 9.73
C MET A 321 19.32 -32.55 10.95
N ASN A 322 18.60 -31.98 11.92
CA ASN A 322 18.22 -32.63 13.16
C ASN A 322 16.75 -32.34 13.55
N PRO A 323 15.76 -32.90 12.82
CA PRO A 323 14.34 -32.64 13.07
C PRO A 323 13.87 -33.03 14.48
N SER A 324 14.48 -34.06 15.07
CA SER A 324 14.10 -34.53 16.42
C SER A 324 14.57 -33.58 17.52
N TYR A 325 15.75 -32.96 17.41
CA TYR A 325 16.17 -31.89 18.31
C TYR A 325 15.32 -30.64 18.11
N TRP A 326 15.25 -30.12 16.88
CA TRP A 326 14.57 -28.86 16.62
C TRP A 326 13.06 -28.92 16.80
N GLY A 327 12.44 -30.07 16.52
CA GLY A 327 11.01 -30.29 16.78
C GLY A 327 10.62 -30.23 18.28
N ASN A 328 11.60 -30.35 19.19
CA ASN A 328 11.42 -30.18 20.64
C ASN A 328 11.68 -28.74 21.14
N ILE A 329 12.13 -27.83 20.26
CA ILE A 329 12.36 -26.43 20.61
C ILE A 329 11.03 -25.66 20.52
N PRO A 330 10.64 -24.85 21.53
CA PRO A 330 9.41 -24.08 21.49
C PRO A 330 9.58 -22.78 20.67
N PHE A 331 9.54 -22.89 19.34
CA PHE A 331 9.65 -21.73 18.42
C PHE A 331 8.40 -21.49 17.55
N ILE A 332 7.34 -22.30 17.67
CA ILE A 332 6.10 -22.11 16.92
C ILE A 332 5.19 -21.14 17.66
N ARG A 333 4.98 -19.94 17.13
CA ARG A 333 4.24 -18.89 17.84
C ARG A 333 2.73 -19.12 17.85
N GLN A 334 2.13 -19.15 19.03
CA GLN A 334 0.68 -19.18 19.27
C GLN A 334 0.26 -17.92 20.04
N THR A 335 -0.78 -17.23 19.57
CA THR A 335 -1.21 -15.93 20.15
C THR A 335 -2.60 -15.94 20.77
N ASN A 336 -3.37 -17.00 20.57
CA ASN A 336 -4.71 -17.15 21.13
C ASN A 336 -4.65 -18.01 22.40
N LYS A 337 -5.19 -17.49 23.50
CA LYS A 337 -5.21 -18.13 24.83
C LYS A 337 -6.29 -19.21 24.98
N GLU A 338 -7.25 -19.26 24.05
CA GLU A 338 -8.33 -20.26 24.04
C GLU A 338 -7.86 -21.57 23.39
N LEU A 339 -6.92 -21.51 22.43
CA LEU A 339 -6.39 -22.69 21.72
C LEU A 339 -5.79 -23.78 22.65
N PRO A 340 -4.98 -23.47 23.69
CA PRO A 340 -4.50 -24.46 24.65
C PRO A 340 -5.63 -25.25 25.32
N GLN A 341 -6.67 -24.54 25.75
CA GLN A 341 -7.80 -25.10 26.48
C GLN A 341 -8.78 -25.85 25.56
N ALA A 342 -8.94 -25.41 24.32
CA ALA A 342 -9.84 -26.01 23.35
C ALA A 342 -9.29 -27.31 22.72
N TYR A 343 -7.96 -27.45 22.62
CA TYR A 343 -7.30 -28.53 21.86
C TYR A 343 -6.19 -29.26 22.63
N SER A 344 -6.16 -29.14 23.96
CA SER A 344 -5.16 -29.78 24.85
C SER A 344 -3.70 -29.44 24.52
N LEU A 345 -3.44 -28.29 23.91
CA LEU A 345 -2.09 -27.83 23.60
C LEU A 345 -1.43 -27.16 24.83
N PRO A 346 -0.09 -27.13 24.94
CA PRO A 346 0.58 -26.49 26.07
C PRO A 346 0.25 -25.00 26.22
N GLU A 347 0.14 -24.52 27.47
CA GLU A 347 0.01 -23.09 27.74
C GLU A 347 1.32 -22.36 27.46
N GLY A 348 1.30 -21.45 26.48
CA GLY A 348 2.47 -20.65 26.12
C GLY A 348 2.23 -19.69 24.97
N LYS A 349 3.19 -18.78 24.76
CA LYS A 349 3.27 -17.96 23.53
C LYS A 349 3.95 -18.73 22.39
N TYR A 350 4.71 -19.76 22.72
CA TYR A 350 5.41 -20.61 21.78
C TYR A 350 5.23 -22.07 22.20
N ILE A 351 4.97 -22.94 21.22
CA ILE A 351 4.88 -24.39 21.37
C ILE A 351 5.96 -25.06 20.52
N ARG A 352 6.20 -26.35 20.78
CA ARG A 352 7.09 -27.22 20.03
C ARG A 352 6.35 -27.82 18.82
N PHE A 353 7.09 -28.41 17.88
CA PHE A 353 6.48 -29.12 16.75
C PHE A 353 5.76 -30.40 17.20
N PHE A 354 6.33 -31.13 18.16
CA PHE A 354 5.71 -32.37 18.65
C PHE A 354 4.48 -32.14 19.56
N ASP A 355 4.25 -30.92 20.06
CA ASP A 355 3.14 -30.61 20.97
C ASP A 355 1.74 -30.67 20.31
N VAL A 356 1.66 -30.72 18.97
CA VAL A 356 0.40 -30.81 18.20
C VAL A 356 0.06 -32.23 17.73
N PHE A 357 0.89 -33.22 18.08
CA PHE A 357 0.70 -34.62 17.75
C PHE A 357 0.49 -35.44 19.03
N SER A 358 -0.35 -36.48 18.96
CA SER A 358 -0.53 -37.43 20.05
C SER A 358 0.61 -38.45 20.12
N GLU A 359 0.66 -39.27 21.18
CA GLU A 359 1.68 -40.32 21.36
C GLU A 359 1.66 -41.38 20.24
N ASP A 360 0.51 -41.62 19.62
CA ASP A 360 0.32 -42.47 18.43
C ASP A 360 0.55 -41.74 17.09
N GLY A 361 0.93 -40.46 17.13
CA GLY A 361 1.26 -39.64 15.96
C GLY A 361 0.07 -39.01 15.23
N SER A 362 -1.14 -39.09 15.78
CA SER A 362 -2.32 -38.43 15.20
C SER A 362 -2.24 -36.91 15.36
N TYR A 363 -2.79 -36.16 14.39
CA TYR A 363 -2.74 -34.70 14.40
C TYR A 363 -3.91 -34.11 15.21
N LEU A 364 -3.62 -33.56 16.39
CA LEU A 364 -4.61 -33.21 17.42
C LEU A 364 -5.69 -32.20 16.96
N ILE A 365 -5.41 -31.39 15.94
CA ILE A 365 -6.32 -30.33 15.47
C ILE A 365 -6.94 -30.57 14.09
N SER A 366 -6.66 -31.70 13.41
CA SER A 366 -7.14 -31.99 12.05
C SER A 366 -8.65 -31.80 11.91
N ASP A 367 -9.40 -32.45 12.78
CA ASP A 367 -10.87 -32.45 12.85
C ASP A 367 -11.49 -31.06 13.02
N ALA A 368 -10.75 -30.12 13.60
CA ALA A 368 -11.18 -28.74 13.82
C ALA A 368 -10.75 -27.81 12.67
N VAL A 369 -9.58 -28.10 12.07
CA VAL A 369 -9.09 -27.45 10.85
C VAL A 369 -10.02 -27.72 9.67
N ASP A 370 -10.47 -28.97 9.46
CA ASP A 370 -11.41 -29.33 8.40
C ASP A 370 -12.79 -28.63 8.55
N LYS A 371 -13.29 -28.56 9.79
CA LYS A 371 -14.52 -27.82 10.14
C LYS A 371 -14.37 -26.31 9.91
N ALA A 372 -13.17 -25.75 10.09
CA ALA A 372 -12.89 -24.34 9.80
C ALA A 372 -12.77 -24.09 8.28
N TYR A 373 -12.13 -24.99 7.52
CA TYR A 373 -12.02 -24.88 6.07
C TYR A 373 -13.37 -24.99 5.35
N SER A 374 -14.27 -25.86 5.81
CA SER A 374 -15.62 -26.02 5.22
C SER A 374 -16.55 -24.80 5.40
N ARG A 375 -16.17 -23.80 6.20
CA ARG A 375 -16.93 -22.54 6.36
C ARG A 375 -16.42 -21.42 5.44
N PRO A 376 -17.31 -20.55 4.91
CA PRO A 376 -16.91 -19.33 4.21
C PRO A 376 -15.98 -18.44 5.05
N ALA A 377 -14.91 -17.91 4.45
CA ALA A 377 -13.88 -17.16 5.18
C ALA A 377 -14.40 -15.92 5.95
N ALA A 378 -15.49 -15.33 5.46
CA ALA A 378 -16.17 -14.20 6.11
C ALA A 378 -16.90 -14.57 7.42
N GLU A 379 -17.33 -15.82 7.55
CA GLU A 379 -18.13 -16.34 8.67
C GLU A 379 -17.27 -17.01 9.76
N ARG A 380 -16.00 -17.28 9.46
CA ARG A 380 -15.06 -17.90 10.41
C ARG A 380 -14.82 -16.99 11.62
N SER A 381 -15.01 -17.57 12.81
CA SER A 381 -14.71 -16.96 14.10
C SER A 381 -13.22 -16.65 14.24
N ARG A 382 -12.87 -15.82 15.24
CA ARG A 382 -11.48 -15.50 15.54
C ARG A 382 -10.68 -16.74 15.94
N LEU A 383 -11.28 -17.66 16.72
CA LEU A 383 -10.64 -18.90 17.14
C LEU A 383 -10.29 -19.78 15.92
N GLU A 384 -11.24 -19.96 14.99
CA GLU A 384 -11.02 -20.71 13.74
C GLU A 384 -9.94 -20.06 12.87
N LYS A 385 -9.91 -18.73 12.77
CA LYS A 385 -8.84 -18.01 12.05
C LYS A 385 -7.47 -18.17 12.70
N ASP A 386 -7.39 -18.13 14.03
CA ASP A 386 -6.14 -18.35 14.76
C ASP A 386 -5.70 -19.83 14.71
N LEU A 387 -6.64 -20.78 14.63
CA LEU A 387 -6.40 -22.20 14.43
C LEU A 387 -5.80 -22.49 13.05
N LEU A 388 -6.40 -21.98 11.97
CA LEU A 388 -5.86 -22.12 10.60
C LEU A 388 -4.46 -21.48 10.47
N LYS A 389 -4.20 -20.37 11.19
CA LYS A 389 -2.88 -19.73 11.28
C LYS A 389 -1.86 -20.54 12.12
N LEU A 390 -2.30 -21.48 12.95
CA LEU A 390 -1.42 -22.44 13.61
C LEU A 390 -1.12 -23.62 12.68
N ASP A 391 -2.16 -24.20 12.07
CA ASP A 391 -2.07 -25.25 11.05
C ASP A 391 -1.08 -24.90 9.92
N GLU A 392 -1.17 -23.69 9.34
CA GLU A 392 -0.21 -23.21 8.31
C GLU A 392 1.26 -23.40 8.75
N LYS A 393 1.58 -23.16 10.03
CA LYS A 393 2.96 -23.25 10.55
C LYS A 393 3.40 -24.68 10.80
N ILE A 394 2.48 -25.54 11.24
CA ILE A 394 2.73 -26.97 11.39
C ILE A 394 2.98 -27.57 10.01
N ASN A 395 2.13 -27.24 9.03
CA ASN A 395 2.27 -27.71 7.65
C ASN A 395 3.56 -27.20 6.97
N ILE A 396 4.04 -26.00 7.27
CA ILE A 396 5.38 -25.54 6.85
C ILE A 396 6.48 -26.45 7.41
N LEU A 397 6.49 -26.73 8.71
CA LEU A 397 7.52 -27.58 9.35
C LEU A 397 7.43 -29.05 8.91
N TYR A 398 6.22 -29.57 8.74
CA TYR A 398 5.98 -30.91 8.22
C TYR A 398 6.43 -31.05 6.75
N SER A 399 6.23 -30.02 5.94
CA SER A 399 6.70 -29.97 4.54
C SER A 399 8.21 -29.77 4.44
N LEU A 400 8.82 -29.05 5.40
CA LEU A 400 10.28 -28.98 5.56
C LEU A 400 10.88 -30.34 5.88
N GLN A 401 10.31 -31.08 6.84
CA GLN A 401 10.77 -32.43 7.20
C GLN A 401 10.64 -33.42 6.03
N GLN A 402 9.63 -33.25 5.16
CA GLN A 402 9.49 -34.02 3.92
C GLN A 402 10.45 -33.59 2.81
N GLY A 403 11.16 -32.46 2.93
CA GLY A 403 12.02 -31.92 1.87
C GLY A 403 11.25 -31.28 0.70
N LYS A 404 9.98 -30.90 0.89
CA LYS A 404 9.07 -30.35 -0.15
C LYS A 404 9.02 -28.83 -0.24
N MET A 405 9.74 -28.13 0.63
CA MET A 405 9.78 -26.66 0.69
C MET A 405 10.98 -26.05 -0.03
N PHE A 406 11.93 -26.86 -0.50
CA PHE A 406 13.20 -26.40 -1.06
C PHE A 406 13.28 -26.72 -2.56
N ALA A 407 12.51 -26.00 -3.36
CA ALA A 407 12.53 -26.12 -4.82
C ALA A 407 13.84 -25.56 -5.40
N LEU A 408 14.86 -26.43 -5.43
CA LEU A 408 16.26 -26.12 -5.74
C LEU A 408 16.69 -26.65 -7.12
N PHE A 409 15.94 -27.57 -7.72
CA PHE A 409 16.34 -28.24 -8.96
C PHE A 409 15.44 -27.82 -10.12
N PRO A 410 15.92 -27.06 -11.10
CA PRO A 410 15.17 -26.82 -12.35
C PRO A 410 15.04 -28.13 -13.15
N LEU A 411 13.88 -28.34 -13.77
CA LEU A 411 13.65 -29.45 -14.70
C LEU A 411 14.16 -29.07 -16.11
N PRO A 412 15.17 -29.76 -16.68
CA PRO A 412 15.76 -29.36 -17.96
C PRO A 412 14.74 -29.42 -19.12
N GLY A 413 14.57 -28.31 -19.85
CA GLY A 413 13.66 -28.23 -21.00
C GLY A 413 12.18 -28.13 -20.65
N ASP A 414 11.84 -27.85 -19.38
CA ASP A 414 10.47 -27.59 -18.96
C ASP A 414 10.00 -26.19 -19.39
N THR A 415 8.99 -26.14 -20.24
CA THR A 415 8.36 -24.88 -20.68
C THR A 415 7.63 -24.15 -19.56
N SER A 416 7.31 -24.80 -18.44
CA SER A 416 6.71 -24.16 -17.26
C SER A 416 7.74 -23.51 -16.33
N GLY A 417 9.03 -23.75 -16.54
CA GLY A 417 10.14 -23.24 -15.72
C GLY A 417 10.05 -23.67 -14.25
N LYS A 418 9.42 -24.81 -13.95
CA LYS A 418 9.20 -25.30 -12.60
C LYS A 418 10.47 -25.92 -12.03
N TRP A 419 10.76 -25.57 -10.79
CA TRP A 419 11.78 -26.20 -9.98
C TRP A 419 11.14 -27.20 -9.00
N TYR A 420 11.89 -28.23 -8.67
CA TYR A 420 11.48 -29.34 -7.83
C TYR A 420 12.31 -29.39 -6.56
N SER A 421 11.67 -29.83 -5.49
CA SER A 421 12.27 -30.04 -4.18
C SER A 421 12.77 -31.48 -4.04
N PRO A 422 13.77 -31.74 -3.18
CA PRO A 422 14.26 -33.10 -2.91
C PRO A 422 13.18 -34.12 -2.51
N GLY A 423 12.08 -33.65 -1.91
CA GLY A 423 10.95 -34.47 -1.46
C GLY A 423 9.74 -34.52 -2.40
N ASP A 424 9.83 -33.90 -3.58
CA ASP A 424 8.78 -33.97 -4.60
C ASP A 424 8.85 -35.30 -5.39
N ASP A 425 7.90 -35.53 -6.30
CA ASP A 425 8.00 -36.62 -7.26
C ASP A 425 9.08 -36.30 -8.30
N LEU A 426 10.24 -36.92 -8.13
CA LEU A 426 11.41 -36.77 -9.01
C LEU A 426 11.41 -37.74 -10.20
N SER A 427 10.34 -38.52 -10.42
CA SER A 427 10.22 -39.42 -11.58
C SER A 427 10.20 -38.70 -12.94
N VAL A 428 9.92 -37.40 -12.93
CA VAL A 428 10.03 -36.51 -14.10
C VAL A 428 11.46 -36.34 -14.61
N TYR A 429 12.47 -36.58 -13.77
CA TYR A 429 13.88 -36.53 -14.15
C TYR A 429 14.32 -37.89 -14.70
N SER A 430 15.13 -37.87 -15.77
CA SER A 430 15.66 -39.08 -16.41
C SER A 430 17.19 -39.12 -16.41
N GLY A 431 17.75 -40.30 -16.68
CA GLY A 431 19.20 -40.49 -16.85
C GLY A 431 20.04 -40.02 -15.65
N LYS A 432 21.07 -39.21 -15.93
CA LYS A 432 22.03 -38.73 -14.92
C LYS A 432 21.42 -37.73 -13.94
N ASP A 433 20.50 -36.89 -14.42
CA ASP A 433 19.90 -35.83 -13.61
C ASP A 433 19.03 -36.41 -12.49
N SER A 434 18.29 -37.49 -12.78
CA SER A 434 17.48 -38.22 -11.78
C SER A 434 18.31 -38.73 -10.59
N LEU A 435 19.49 -39.30 -10.87
CA LEU A 435 20.42 -39.76 -9.83
C LEU A 435 20.99 -38.57 -9.02
N PHE A 436 21.26 -37.45 -9.68
CA PHE A 436 21.78 -36.25 -9.03
C PHE A 436 20.75 -35.65 -8.06
N VAL A 437 19.55 -35.28 -8.55
CA VAL A 437 18.54 -34.56 -7.75
C VAL A 437 18.03 -35.39 -6.56
N SER A 438 17.98 -36.72 -6.70
CA SER A 438 17.54 -37.63 -5.64
C SER A 438 18.60 -37.95 -4.57
N LYS A 439 19.87 -37.57 -4.78
CA LYS A 439 20.99 -37.89 -3.87
C LYS A 439 21.74 -36.68 -3.34
N ILE A 440 21.81 -35.58 -4.09
CA ILE A 440 22.70 -34.46 -3.78
C ILE A 440 22.33 -33.73 -2.46
N MET A 441 21.04 -33.55 -2.16
CA MET A 441 20.62 -32.88 -0.92
C MET A 441 20.78 -33.79 0.32
N PRO A 442 20.38 -35.07 0.32
CA PRO A 442 20.73 -36.00 1.39
C PRO A 442 22.23 -36.12 1.64
N TRP A 443 23.04 -36.08 0.56
CA TRP A 443 24.51 -36.09 0.67
C TRP A 443 25.01 -34.81 1.35
N TYR A 444 24.57 -33.63 0.91
CA TYR A 444 24.92 -32.35 1.55
C TYR A 444 24.59 -32.31 3.05
N LEU A 445 23.39 -32.77 3.43
CA LEU A 445 22.98 -32.82 4.85
C LEU A 445 23.84 -33.80 5.67
N GLY A 446 24.27 -34.91 5.06
CA GLY A 446 25.22 -35.85 5.67
C GLY A 446 26.60 -35.23 5.91
N GLU A 447 27.21 -34.67 4.86
CA GLU A 447 28.52 -33.98 4.96
C GLU A 447 28.48 -32.83 5.98
N ALA A 448 27.41 -32.02 5.95
CA ALA A 448 27.23 -30.93 6.91
C ALA A 448 27.08 -31.43 8.36
N PHE A 449 26.44 -32.60 8.57
CA PHE A 449 26.29 -33.19 9.90
C PHE A 449 27.59 -33.79 10.42
N ASP A 450 28.38 -34.44 9.57
CA ASP A 450 29.71 -34.92 9.94
C ASP A 450 30.70 -33.77 10.17
N ALA A 451 30.62 -32.70 9.36
CA ALA A 451 31.42 -31.49 9.53
C ALA A 451 31.18 -30.79 10.89
N LEU A 452 29.98 -30.86 11.48
CA LEU A 452 29.73 -30.35 12.85
C LEU A 452 30.56 -31.07 13.93
N ARG A 453 31.01 -32.30 13.67
CA ARG A 453 31.80 -33.11 14.60
C ARG A 453 33.30 -33.05 14.31
N THR A 454 33.69 -32.84 13.05
CA THR A 454 35.09 -32.86 12.60
C THR A 454 35.69 -31.47 12.34
N ASP A 455 34.84 -30.43 12.25
CA ASP A 455 35.15 -29.05 11.85
C ASP A 455 35.76 -28.91 10.43
N THR A 456 35.53 -29.91 9.56
CA THR A 456 36.02 -29.94 8.17
C THR A 456 34.87 -29.74 7.18
N TRP A 457 34.77 -28.53 6.61
CA TRP A 457 33.63 -28.11 5.78
C TRP A 457 33.83 -28.21 4.27
N GLU A 458 35.01 -28.64 3.81
CA GLU A 458 35.40 -28.66 2.39
C GLU A 458 34.44 -29.51 1.53
N SER A 459 34.18 -30.77 1.93
CA SER A 459 33.24 -31.67 1.23
C SER A 459 31.83 -31.08 1.11
N ALA A 460 31.30 -30.49 2.19
CA ALA A 460 29.97 -29.87 2.18
C ALA A 460 29.91 -28.67 1.23
N GLY A 461 30.98 -27.88 1.16
CA GLY A 461 31.15 -26.79 0.20
C GLY A 461 31.25 -27.26 -1.26
N GLU A 462 31.93 -28.37 -1.53
CA GLU A 462 31.97 -28.98 -2.87
C GLU A 462 30.58 -29.44 -3.33
N VAL A 463 29.82 -30.14 -2.47
CA VAL A 463 28.46 -30.59 -2.78
C VAL A 463 27.52 -29.40 -3.02
N LEU A 464 27.66 -28.32 -2.24
CA LEU A 464 26.92 -27.06 -2.46
C LEU A 464 27.26 -26.41 -3.81
N SER A 465 28.55 -26.39 -4.17
CA SER A 465 29.04 -25.91 -5.47
C SER A 465 28.47 -26.74 -6.64
N MET A 466 28.40 -28.07 -6.50
CA MET A 466 27.76 -28.95 -7.48
C MET A 466 26.29 -28.61 -7.70
N MET A 467 25.53 -28.30 -6.63
CA MET A 467 24.13 -27.85 -6.75
C MET A 467 24.02 -26.51 -7.48
N ASN A 468 24.90 -25.54 -7.19
CA ASN A 468 24.91 -24.24 -7.87
C ASN A 468 25.23 -24.39 -9.37
N VAL A 469 26.23 -25.21 -9.71
CA VAL A 469 26.59 -25.49 -11.12
C VAL A 469 25.46 -26.20 -11.86
N TYR A 470 24.67 -27.05 -11.19
CA TYR A 470 23.47 -27.65 -11.77
C TYR A 470 22.41 -26.59 -12.08
N GLN A 471 22.07 -25.74 -11.10
CA GLN A 471 21.11 -24.63 -11.27
C GLN A 471 21.49 -23.72 -12.44
N GLN A 472 22.75 -23.32 -12.54
CA GLN A 472 23.26 -22.43 -13.60
C GLN A 472 23.24 -23.05 -15.00
N LYS A 473 23.29 -24.39 -15.12
CA LYS A 473 23.30 -25.09 -16.42
C LYS A 473 21.92 -25.50 -16.90
N GLN A 474 21.01 -25.81 -15.97
CA GLN A 474 19.74 -26.47 -16.26
C GLN A 474 18.52 -25.55 -16.10
N SER A 475 18.66 -24.32 -15.59
CA SER A 475 17.54 -23.39 -15.44
C SER A 475 17.28 -22.58 -16.71
N ASP A 476 16.13 -22.84 -17.36
CA ASP A 476 15.58 -21.98 -18.41
C ASP A 476 14.99 -20.67 -17.85
N THR A 477 14.71 -20.61 -16.53
CA THR A 477 14.26 -19.38 -15.86
C THR A 477 15.46 -18.49 -15.51
N PRO A 478 15.42 -17.15 -15.78
CA PRO A 478 16.51 -16.24 -15.46
C PRO A 478 16.87 -16.23 -13.97
N LEU A 479 18.10 -16.64 -13.66
CA LEU A 479 18.69 -16.57 -12.32
C LEU A 479 19.06 -15.13 -11.94
N LEU A 480 19.11 -14.86 -10.63
CA LEU A 480 19.69 -13.64 -10.10
C LEU A 480 21.21 -13.60 -10.36
N THR A 481 21.71 -12.43 -10.73
CA THR A 481 23.15 -12.19 -10.83
C THR A 481 23.78 -12.12 -9.43
N GLU A 482 25.07 -12.44 -9.30
CA GLU A 482 25.84 -12.30 -8.04
C GLU A 482 25.70 -10.92 -7.37
N LYS A 483 25.53 -9.86 -8.18
CA LYS A 483 25.27 -8.51 -7.68
C LYS A 483 23.88 -8.40 -7.05
N GLN A 484 22.85 -8.96 -7.67
CA GLN A 484 21.48 -8.97 -7.10
C GLN A 484 21.43 -9.80 -5.82
N VAL A 485 22.01 -11.01 -5.81
CA VAL A 485 22.12 -11.85 -4.60
C VAL A 485 22.82 -11.06 -3.48
N SER A 486 23.99 -10.48 -3.76
CA SER A 486 24.75 -9.71 -2.75
C SER A 486 23.99 -8.48 -2.24
N TRP A 487 23.24 -7.78 -3.10
CA TRP A 487 22.40 -6.65 -2.69
C TRP A 487 21.17 -7.06 -1.87
N GLU A 488 20.57 -8.21 -2.16
CA GLU A 488 19.43 -8.75 -1.41
C GLU A 488 19.84 -9.24 -0.01
N LEU A 489 20.94 -9.98 0.09
CA LEU A 489 21.57 -10.35 1.37
C LEU A 489 21.92 -9.11 2.20
N PHE A 490 22.56 -8.11 1.59
CA PHE A 490 22.85 -6.84 2.27
C PHE A 490 21.57 -6.15 2.74
N TYR A 491 20.53 -6.07 1.90
CA TYR A 491 19.28 -5.41 2.21
C TYR A 491 18.58 -6.06 3.43
N ASN A 492 18.55 -7.40 3.49
CA ASN A 492 17.97 -8.15 4.61
C ASN A 492 18.78 -7.89 5.90
N LYS A 493 20.10 -8.12 5.87
CA LYS A 493 20.99 -7.96 7.04
C LYS A 493 21.07 -6.51 7.54
N ALA A 494 21.06 -5.52 6.65
CA ALA A 494 21.24 -4.11 7.02
C ALA A 494 20.03 -3.46 7.68
N ARG A 495 18.83 -4.05 7.59
CA ARG A 495 17.58 -3.59 8.24
C ARG A 495 17.32 -2.08 8.12
N LEU A 496 17.58 -1.54 6.92
CA LEU A 496 17.67 -0.09 6.65
C LEU A 496 16.45 0.71 7.12
N PHE A 497 15.24 0.16 6.97
CA PHE A 497 13.99 0.80 7.38
C PHE A 497 13.78 0.82 8.90
N PHE A 498 14.24 -0.20 9.62
CA PHE A 498 14.19 -0.23 11.09
C PHE A 498 15.14 0.83 11.69
N TRP A 499 16.38 0.91 11.22
CA TRP A 499 17.32 1.95 11.64
C TRP A 499 16.85 3.35 11.25
N SER A 500 16.25 3.49 10.06
CA SER A 500 15.60 4.74 9.66
C SER A 500 14.47 5.12 10.62
N ALA A 501 13.61 4.17 11.03
CA ALA A 501 12.53 4.39 11.98
C ALA A 501 13.07 4.91 13.34
N MET A 502 14.03 4.20 13.92
CA MET A 502 14.64 4.56 15.20
C MET A 502 15.35 5.91 15.14
N GLY A 503 16.14 6.15 14.09
CA GLY A 503 16.80 7.43 13.85
C GLY A 503 15.78 8.59 13.76
N TYR A 504 14.76 8.44 12.92
CA TYR A 504 13.70 9.45 12.77
C TYR A 504 12.95 9.73 14.07
N MET A 505 12.61 8.70 14.85
CA MET A 505 11.92 8.86 16.13
C MET A 505 12.82 9.59 17.15
N ALA A 506 14.05 9.12 17.36
CA ALA A 506 14.96 9.70 18.35
C ALA A 506 15.35 11.13 17.98
N VAL A 507 15.82 11.34 16.75
CA VAL A 507 16.32 12.65 16.27
C VAL A 507 15.17 13.63 16.06
N GLY A 508 14.03 13.17 15.56
CA GLY A 508 12.82 14.00 15.42
C GLY A 508 12.28 14.48 16.78
N LEU A 509 12.23 13.61 17.79
CA LEU A 509 11.81 13.98 19.14
C LEU A 509 12.81 14.95 19.80
N LEU A 510 14.12 14.68 19.70
CA LEU A 510 15.14 15.60 20.20
C LEU A 510 15.06 16.97 19.52
N LEU A 511 14.96 17.00 18.19
CA LEU A 511 14.81 18.23 17.43
C LEU A 511 13.54 19.01 17.82
N LEU A 512 12.44 18.31 18.12
CA LEU A 512 11.20 18.94 18.60
C LEU A 512 11.39 19.59 19.97
N ILE A 513 12.03 18.87 20.91
CA ILE A 513 12.35 19.39 22.26
C ILE A 513 13.24 20.63 22.17
N PHE A 514 14.32 20.58 21.37
CA PHE A 514 15.22 21.71 21.20
C PHE A 514 14.58 22.90 20.46
N ALA A 515 13.74 22.66 19.45
CA ALA A 515 13.03 23.72 18.74
C ALA A 515 11.99 24.42 19.63
N VAL A 516 11.20 23.67 20.42
CA VAL A 516 10.29 24.24 21.43
C VAL A 516 11.07 24.96 22.53
N GLY A 517 12.20 24.40 22.98
CA GLY A 517 13.08 25.03 23.97
C GLY A 517 13.69 26.35 23.50
N GLN A 518 14.08 26.43 22.23
CA GLN A 518 14.56 27.67 21.61
C GLN A 518 13.47 28.73 21.54
N LEU A 519 12.25 28.34 21.15
CA LEU A 519 11.07 29.22 21.11
C LEU A 519 10.77 29.82 22.49
N LEU A 520 10.90 29.04 23.57
CA LEU A 520 10.67 29.52 24.94
C LEU A 520 11.84 30.35 25.51
N LYS A 521 13.06 30.19 24.99
CA LYS A 521 14.28 30.87 25.49
C LYS A 521 15.22 31.28 24.33
N PRO A 522 14.85 32.28 23.50
CA PRO A 522 15.54 32.59 22.24
C PRO A 522 16.99 33.09 22.39
N GLY A 523 17.40 33.56 23.57
CA GLY A 523 18.75 34.12 23.81
C GLY A 523 19.90 33.11 23.98
N ARG A 524 19.63 31.80 24.02
CA ARG A 524 20.70 30.79 24.24
C ARG A 524 21.32 30.32 22.92
N CYS A 525 22.48 30.88 22.57
CA CYS A 525 23.23 30.53 21.34
C CYS A 525 23.48 29.01 21.20
N LEU A 526 23.80 28.32 22.31
CA LEU A 526 23.96 26.86 22.40
C LEU A 526 22.83 26.05 21.75
N LEU A 527 21.58 26.53 21.78
CA LEU A 527 20.44 25.82 21.19
C LEU A 527 20.50 25.82 19.65
N LYS A 528 21.01 26.89 19.03
CA LYS A 528 21.23 26.94 17.57
C LYS A 528 22.32 25.97 17.13
N THR A 529 23.40 25.87 17.91
CA THR A 529 24.52 24.95 17.66
C THR A 529 24.09 23.48 17.68
N ILE A 530 23.06 23.12 18.45
CA ILE A 530 22.52 21.75 18.53
C ILE A 530 21.45 21.47 17.45
N ILE A 531 20.63 22.46 17.08
CA ILE A 531 19.57 22.28 16.07
C ILE A 531 20.14 21.97 14.68
N ILE A 532 21.23 22.62 14.27
CA ILE A 532 21.84 22.39 12.94
C ILE A 532 22.28 20.93 12.73
N PRO A 533 23.10 20.30 13.60
CA PRO A 533 23.50 18.90 13.41
C PRO A 533 22.33 17.92 13.54
N LEU A 534 21.33 18.18 14.39
CA LEU A 534 20.11 17.36 14.42
C LEU A 534 19.33 17.42 13.10
N VAL A 535 19.24 18.60 12.48
CA VAL A 535 18.64 18.77 11.16
C VAL A 535 19.44 18.03 10.08
N THR A 536 20.78 18.14 10.07
CA THR A 536 21.65 17.36 9.15
C THR A 536 21.45 15.85 9.32
N LEU A 537 21.31 15.38 10.56
CA LEU A 537 21.08 13.97 10.87
C LEU A 537 19.71 13.49 10.35
N VAL A 538 18.65 14.31 10.40
CA VAL A 538 17.37 13.98 9.74
C VAL A 538 17.54 13.85 8.22
N VAL A 539 18.38 14.68 7.58
CA VAL A 539 18.67 14.55 6.13
C VAL A 539 19.46 13.26 5.85
N LEU A 540 20.42 12.90 6.69
CA LEU A 540 21.16 11.63 6.57
C LEU A 540 20.23 10.41 6.66
N ILE A 541 19.31 10.41 7.64
CA ILE A 541 18.30 9.36 7.80
C ILE A 541 17.35 9.32 6.59
N PHE A 542 17.03 10.48 6.00
CA PHE A 542 16.24 10.54 4.76
C PHE A 542 16.96 9.94 3.55
N LEU A 543 18.27 10.14 3.44
CA LEU A 543 19.07 9.48 2.40
C LEU A 543 19.18 7.97 2.63
N LEU A 544 19.38 7.52 3.88
CA LEU A 544 19.37 6.09 4.24
C LEU A 544 18.03 5.42 3.89
N HIS A 545 16.92 6.09 4.22
CA HIS A 545 15.58 5.66 3.87
C HIS A 545 15.41 5.59 2.34
N THR A 546 15.86 6.62 1.62
CA THR A 546 15.79 6.67 0.15
C THR A 546 16.63 5.56 -0.50
N SER A 547 17.82 5.26 0.03
CA SER A 547 18.63 4.13 -0.45
C SER A 547 17.98 2.78 -0.19
N GLY A 548 17.28 2.60 0.95
CA GLY A 548 16.51 1.39 1.22
C GLY A 548 15.41 1.14 0.19
N ILE A 549 14.68 2.21 -0.20
CA ILE A 549 13.68 2.15 -1.28
C ILE A 549 14.35 1.82 -2.63
N GLY A 550 15.47 2.47 -2.95
CA GLY A 550 16.20 2.25 -4.20
C GLY A 550 16.77 0.84 -4.34
N ILE A 551 17.34 0.28 -3.27
CA ILE A 551 17.84 -1.10 -3.24
C ILE A 551 16.67 -2.08 -3.39
N ARG A 552 15.53 -1.88 -2.69
CA ARG A 552 14.34 -2.72 -2.86
C ARG A 552 13.77 -2.67 -4.28
N TRP A 553 13.79 -1.50 -4.94
CA TRP A 553 13.42 -1.39 -6.35
C TRP A 553 14.35 -2.24 -7.23
N TYR A 554 15.67 -2.11 -7.06
CA TYR A 554 16.66 -2.88 -7.81
C TYR A 554 16.49 -4.41 -7.64
N ILE A 555 16.28 -4.88 -6.40
CA ILE A 555 16.09 -6.30 -6.07
C ILE A 555 14.79 -6.85 -6.68
N SER A 556 13.69 -6.09 -6.59
CA SER A 556 12.37 -6.54 -7.05
C SER A 556 12.14 -6.38 -8.55
N GLY A 557 13.00 -5.65 -9.26
CA GLY A 557 12.82 -5.29 -10.67
C GLY A 557 11.65 -4.33 -10.94
N ARG A 558 10.96 -3.85 -9.89
CA ARG A 558 9.75 -3.02 -9.98
C ARG A 558 9.76 -1.93 -8.92
N ALA A 559 8.94 -0.91 -9.10
CA ALA A 559 8.80 0.14 -8.09
C ALA A 559 8.11 -0.43 -6.82
N PRO A 560 8.63 -0.17 -5.60
CA PRO A 560 8.19 -0.85 -4.38
C PRO A 560 7.01 -0.13 -3.71
N TRP A 561 5.84 -0.18 -4.35
CA TRP A 561 4.55 0.32 -3.82
C TRP A 561 3.38 -0.67 -4.06
N ALA A 562 3.67 -1.95 -4.29
CA ALA A 562 2.67 -2.94 -4.70
C ALA A 562 1.80 -3.49 -3.55
N ASN A 563 2.31 -3.47 -2.32
CA ASN A 563 1.63 -4.00 -1.14
C ASN A 563 1.56 -2.96 0.02
N ALA A 564 0.90 -3.33 1.12
CA ALA A 564 0.66 -2.41 2.24
C ALA A 564 1.95 -2.00 3.00
N TYR A 565 2.93 -2.91 3.12
CA TYR A 565 4.23 -2.63 3.73
C TYR A 565 5.03 -1.63 2.90
N GLU A 566 5.15 -1.93 1.59
CA GLU A 566 5.76 -1.06 0.58
C GLU A 566 5.13 0.33 0.54
N SER A 567 3.79 0.39 0.57
CA SER A 567 3.03 1.64 0.65
C SER A 567 3.33 2.44 1.92
N MET A 568 3.45 1.79 3.10
CA MET A 568 3.77 2.49 4.35
C MET A 568 5.20 3.06 4.38
N ILE A 569 6.18 2.33 3.84
CA ILE A 569 7.54 2.85 3.65
C ILE A 569 7.50 4.13 2.81
N TYR A 570 6.79 4.10 1.68
CA TYR A 570 6.67 5.26 0.81
C TYR A 570 5.90 6.43 1.45
N VAL A 571 4.81 6.18 2.19
CA VAL A 571 4.08 7.24 2.93
C VAL A 571 4.97 7.87 4.01
N ALA A 572 5.80 7.10 4.70
CA ALA A 572 6.80 7.64 5.63
C ALA A 572 7.86 8.48 4.90
N TRP A 573 8.30 8.06 3.71
CA TRP A 573 9.25 8.80 2.88
C TRP A 573 8.65 10.13 2.42
N ALA A 574 7.41 10.12 1.92
CA ALA A 574 6.67 11.32 1.53
C ALA A 574 6.43 12.27 2.72
N THR A 575 6.19 11.72 3.92
CA THR A 575 6.08 12.49 5.17
C THR A 575 7.42 13.17 5.49
N ALA A 576 8.54 12.44 5.52
CA ALA A 576 9.84 13.03 5.78
C ALA A 576 10.23 14.09 4.72
N LEU A 577 9.97 13.82 3.44
CA LEU A 577 10.16 14.76 2.34
C LEU A 577 9.33 16.03 2.52
N ALA A 578 8.05 15.91 2.89
CA ALA A 578 7.19 17.07 3.14
C ALA A 578 7.71 17.92 4.31
N GLY A 579 8.29 17.30 5.35
CA GLY A 579 9.04 18.01 6.39
C GLY A 579 10.26 18.77 5.85
N LEU A 580 11.05 18.12 5.00
CA LEU A 580 12.22 18.70 4.35
C LEU A 580 11.86 19.86 3.40
N LEU A 581 10.71 19.83 2.73
CA LEU A 581 10.23 20.95 1.91
C LEU A 581 9.96 22.23 2.75
N PHE A 582 9.68 22.09 4.05
CA PHE A 582 9.45 23.19 4.98
C PHE A 582 10.64 23.48 5.93
N ILE A 583 11.78 22.81 5.76
CA ILE A 583 12.99 22.96 6.60
C ILE A 583 13.45 24.41 6.78
N LYS A 584 13.48 25.21 5.69
CA LYS A 584 13.94 26.62 5.68
C LYS A 584 12.97 27.58 6.38
N ARG A 585 11.84 27.07 6.87
CA ARG A 585 10.75 27.85 7.45
C ARG A 585 10.56 27.51 8.92
N SER A 586 10.49 26.21 9.22
CA SER A 586 10.17 25.73 10.56
C SER A 586 10.90 24.42 10.86
N SER A 587 11.91 24.48 11.73
CA SER A 587 12.57 23.28 12.27
C SER A 587 11.60 22.37 13.03
N MET A 588 10.57 22.95 13.64
CA MET A 588 9.48 22.22 14.31
C MET A 588 8.66 21.37 13.33
N THR A 589 8.40 21.88 12.12
CA THR A 589 7.69 21.11 11.08
C THR A 589 8.52 19.92 10.64
N LEU A 590 9.83 20.10 10.44
CA LEU A 590 10.75 18.99 10.15
C LEU A 590 10.80 17.98 11.30
N ALA A 591 10.83 18.44 12.55
CA ALA A 591 10.86 17.60 13.73
C ALA A 591 9.62 16.70 13.85
N LEU A 592 8.42 17.28 13.68
CA LEU A 592 7.15 16.54 13.65
C LEU A 592 7.10 15.54 12.49
N ALA A 593 7.50 15.97 11.29
CA ALA A 593 7.51 15.13 10.10
C ALA A 593 8.49 13.95 10.22
N ALA A 594 9.69 14.19 10.73
CA ALA A 594 10.68 13.16 11.04
C ALA A 594 10.13 12.18 12.08
N PHE A 595 9.68 12.67 13.24
CA PHE A 595 9.14 11.82 14.30
C PHE A 595 7.99 10.93 13.82
N PHE A 596 7.08 11.48 13.00
CA PHE A 596 5.95 10.72 12.47
C PHE A 596 6.32 9.77 11.33
N ALA A 597 7.23 10.14 10.43
CA ALA A 597 7.81 9.20 9.47
C ALA A 597 8.48 8.03 10.18
N GLY A 598 9.15 8.30 11.31
CA GLY A 598 9.69 7.29 12.22
C GLY A 598 8.62 6.36 12.80
N ILE A 599 7.50 6.90 13.28
CA ILE A 599 6.35 6.10 13.76
C ILE A 599 5.76 5.23 12.64
N ILE A 600 5.55 5.79 11.45
CA ILE A 600 4.99 5.04 10.31
C ILE A 600 5.92 3.89 9.93
N LEU A 601 7.24 4.14 9.79
CA LEU A 601 8.21 3.08 9.54
C LEU A 601 8.28 2.07 10.68
N PHE A 602 8.22 2.51 11.94
CA PHE A 602 8.24 1.60 13.08
C PHE A 602 7.04 0.65 13.03
N VAL A 603 5.84 1.16 12.78
CA VAL A 603 4.62 0.34 12.61
C VAL A 603 4.72 -0.61 11.42
N ALA A 604 5.31 -0.18 10.30
CA ALA A 604 5.56 -1.06 9.15
C ALA A 604 6.58 -2.18 9.47
N ASN A 605 7.55 -1.92 10.35
CA ASN A 605 8.54 -2.90 10.83
C ASN A 605 8.06 -3.70 12.06
N LEU A 606 6.84 -3.47 12.56
CA LEU A 606 6.19 -4.46 13.42
C LEU A 606 5.76 -5.62 12.52
N ASN A 607 6.06 -6.86 12.94
CA ASN A 607 5.87 -8.10 12.15
C ASN A 607 4.37 -8.50 11.97
N PHE A 608 3.51 -7.51 11.71
CA PHE A 608 2.09 -7.62 11.35
C PHE A 608 1.86 -7.53 9.84
N MET A 609 2.71 -6.79 9.11
CA MET A 609 2.66 -6.66 7.66
C MET A 609 3.66 -7.60 7.01
N ASP A 610 3.39 -7.97 5.75
CA ASP A 610 4.28 -8.83 4.99
C ASP A 610 5.32 -7.99 4.21
N PRO A 611 6.62 -8.11 4.54
CA PRO A 611 7.69 -7.41 3.82
C PRO A 611 8.12 -8.12 2.54
N GLU A 612 7.51 -9.27 2.19
CA GLU A 612 7.88 -10.08 1.03
C GLU A 612 7.86 -9.30 -0.28
N ILE A 613 8.82 -9.62 -1.15
CA ILE A 613 8.89 -9.16 -2.53
C ILE A 613 8.19 -10.21 -3.40
N THR A 614 6.89 -10.04 -3.61
CA THR A 614 6.12 -10.89 -4.52
C THR A 614 6.15 -10.36 -5.96
N PRO A 615 5.98 -11.25 -6.97
CA PRO A 615 5.59 -10.87 -8.32
C PRO A 615 4.25 -10.12 -8.37
N LEU A 616 4.01 -9.40 -9.46
CA LEU A 616 2.79 -8.62 -9.65
C LEU A 616 1.67 -9.47 -10.28
N VAL A 617 0.49 -9.48 -9.67
CA VAL A 617 -0.71 -10.00 -10.34
C VAL A 617 -1.00 -9.17 -11.62
N PRO A 618 -1.65 -9.74 -12.66
CA PRO A 618 -1.63 -9.18 -14.01
C PRO A 618 -2.10 -7.73 -14.10
N VAL A 619 -3.17 -7.39 -13.39
CA VAL A 619 -3.75 -6.03 -13.36
C VAL A 619 -2.79 -4.96 -12.82
N LEU A 620 -1.81 -5.33 -11.98
CA LEU A 620 -0.83 -4.39 -11.43
C LEU A 620 0.35 -4.11 -12.40
N LYS A 621 0.45 -4.83 -13.52
CA LYS A 621 1.49 -4.64 -14.55
C LYS A 621 1.16 -3.46 -15.48
N SER A 622 1.02 -2.26 -14.93
CA SER A 622 0.77 -1.02 -15.68
C SER A 622 1.67 0.12 -15.22
N TYR A 623 2.16 0.90 -16.18
CA TYR A 623 2.91 2.15 -15.91
C TYR A 623 2.04 3.21 -15.23
N TRP A 624 0.76 3.30 -15.61
CA TRP A 624 -0.17 4.27 -15.02
C TRP A 624 -0.44 3.99 -13.55
N LEU A 625 -0.57 2.71 -13.17
CA LEU A 625 -0.74 2.34 -11.78
C LEU A 625 0.44 2.78 -10.92
N MET A 626 1.68 2.54 -11.37
CA MET A 626 2.88 2.92 -10.61
C MET A 626 2.91 4.43 -10.32
N ILE A 627 2.54 5.26 -11.30
CA ILE A 627 2.50 6.72 -11.17
C ILE A 627 1.30 7.15 -10.30
N HIS A 628 0.12 6.55 -10.50
CA HIS A 628 -1.09 6.78 -9.71
C HIS A 628 -0.84 6.54 -8.22
N VAL A 629 -0.35 5.33 -7.85
CA VAL A 629 -0.14 4.94 -6.46
C VAL A 629 0.90 5.86 -5.80
N ALA A 630 2.02 6.16 -6.47
CA ALA A 630 3.03 7.06 -5.94
C ALA A 630 2.47 8.49 -5.72
N VAL A 631 1.72 9.05 -6.66
CA VAL A 631 1.16 10.41 -6.52
C VAL A 631 0.08 10.47 -5.44
N ILE A 632 -0.84 9.49 -5.39
CA ILE A 632 -1.95 9.52 -4.42
C ILE A 632 -1.48 9.23 -3.00
N THR A 633 -0.57 8.27 -2.78
CA THR A 633 -0.05 7.96 -1.44
C THR A 633 0.89 9.05 -0.91
N ALA A 634 1.61 9.77 -1.79
CA ALA A 634 2.39 10.93 -1.38
C ALA A 634 1.51 12.02 -0.73
N SER A 635 0.25 12.18 -1.19
CA SER A 635 -0.70 13.13 -0.58
C SER A 635 -0.95 12.85 0.91
N TYR A 636 -0.97 11.56 1.30
CA TYR A 636 -1.23 11.13 2.67
C TYR A 636 -0.13 11.58 3.64
N GLY A 637 1.13 11.69 3.18
CA GLY A 637 2.21 12.27 3.98
C GLY A 637 2.00 13.75 4.30
N PHE A 638 1.56 14.55 3.32
CA PHE A 638 1.22 15.97 3.54
C PHE A 638 0.01 16.16 4.46
N PHE A 639 -1.00 15.28 4.34
CA PHE A 639 -2.15 15.26 5.25
C PHE A 639 -1.77 14.84 6.67
N GLY A 640 -0.87 13.86 6.82
CA GLY A 640 -0.30 13.43 8.10
C GLY A 640 0.45 14.55 8.84
N ILE A 641 1.29 15.31 8.13
CA ILE A 641 1.91 16.52 8.71
C ILE A 641 0.85 17.55 9.11
N SER A 642 -0.17 17.76 8.28
CA SER A 642 -1.22 18.76 8.54
C SER A 642 -2.01 18.43 9.81
N PHE A 643 -2.28 17.15 10.06
CA PHE A 643 -2.84 16.66 11.33
C PHE A 643 -1.94 17.03 12.52
N LEU A 644 -0.63 16.76 12.45
CA LEU A 644 0.31 17.07 13.55
C LEU A 644 0.49 18.57 13.77
N LEU A 645 0.57 19.36 12.71
CA LEU A 645 0.60 20.83 12.80
C LEU A 645 -0.68 21.38 13.43
N GLY A 646 -1.84 20.76 13.14
CA GLY A 646 -3.10 21.05 13.81
C GLY A 646 -3.05 20.74 15.31
N LEU A 647 -2.60 19.54 15.70
CA LEU A 647 -2.44 19.17 17.11
C LEU A 647 -1.47 20.09 17.86
N LEU A 648 -0.31 20.40 17.28
CA LEU A 648 0.68 21.31 17.88
C LEU A 648 0.10 22.72 18.05
N THR A 649 -0.65 23.21 17.05
CA THR A 649 -1.31 24.52 17.11
C THR A 649 -2.36 24.58 18.23
N LEU A 650 -3.15 23.51 18.40
CA LEU A 650 -4.11 23.39 19.51
C LEU A 650 -3.42 23.29 20.88
N ALA A 651 -2.30 22.57 20.98
CA ALA A 651 -1.48 22.50 22.19
C ALA A 651 -0.91 23.87 22.57
N PHE A 652 -0.52 24.69 21.58
CA PHE A 652 -0.04 26.05 21.82
C PHE A 652 -1.15 27.01 22.29
N MET A 653 -2.37 26.89 21.76
CA MET A 653 -3.55 27.63 22.27
C MET A 653 -3.97 27.19 23.67
N SER A 654 -3.66 25.94 24.03
CA SER A 654 -3.93 25.33 25.34
C SER A 654 -2.92 25.72 26.43
N ALA A 655 -1.89 26.50 26.12
CA ALA A 655 -0.89 26.94 27.09
C ALA A 655 -1.50 27.98 28.06
N GLY A 656 -2.20 27.54 29.11
CA GLY A 656 -3.13 28.32 29.95
C GLY A 656 -2.61 29.55 30.73
N ASN A 657 -1.44 30.10 30.41
CA ASN A 657 -1.00 31.41 30.86
C ASN A 657 -1.07 32.41 29.69
N PRO A 658 -1.89 33.48 29.76
CA PRO A 658 -2.05 34.45 28.66
C PRO A 658 -0.75 35.05 28.13
N SER A 659 0.26 35.28 28.99
CA SER A 659 1.56 35.81 28.55
C SER A 659 2.35 34.81 27.68
N LYS A 660 2.19 33.51 27.92
CA LYS A 660 2.77 32.46 27.08
C LYS A 660 2.04 32.32 25.75
N VAL A 661 0.71 32.43 25.73
CA VAL A 661 -0.07 32.42 24.47
C VAL A 661 0.31 33.62 23.59
N ALA A 662 0.45 34.81 24.19
CA ALA A 662 0.91 36.00 23.46
C ALA A 662 2.30 35.80 22.82
N LEU A 663 3.23 35.15 23.52
CA LEU A 663 4.56 34.77 22.99
C LEU A 663 4.46 33.74 21.86
N LEU A 664 3.53 32.78 21.95
CA LEU A 664 3.32 31.71 20.96
C LEU A 664 2.58 32.18 19.70
N GLN A 665 1.87 33.31 19.75
CA GLN A 665 0.97 33.76 18.67
C GLN A 665 1.63 33.94 17.28
N PRO A 666 2.88 34.41 17.15
CA PRO A 666 3.58 34.43 15.86
C PRO A 666 3.80 33.02 15.29
N HIS A 667 4.14 32.05 16.15
CA HIS A 667 4.39 30.66 15.76
C HIS A 667 3.09 29.90 15.48
N ILE A 668 2.00 30.18 16.21
CA ILE A 668 0.66 29.69 15.87
C ILE A 668 0.29 30.09 14.42
N ARG A 669 0.54 31.35 14.05
CA ARG A 669 0.31 31.83 12.67
C ARG A 669 1.24 31.16 11.66
N GLU A 670 2.52 30.97 11.99
CA GLU A 670 3.51 30.27 11.17
C GLU A 670 3.08 28.82 10.88
N LEU A 671 2.79 28.04 11.93
CA LEU A 671 2.31 26.65 11.84
C LEU A 671 1.01 26.57 11.03
N ARG A 672 0.07 27.48 11.25
CA ARG A 672 -1.18 27.57 10.50
C ARG A 672 -0.97 27.95 9.02
N ILE A 673 0.04 28.74 8.68
CA ILE A 673 0.41 29.01 7.29
C ILE A 673 1.02 27.77 6.63
N ILE A 674 1.96 27.10 7.30
CA ILE A 674 2.60 25.87 6.81
C ILE A 674 1.56 24.76 6.63
N ASN A 675 0.64 24.61 7.59
CA ASN A 675 -0.48 23.67 7.51
C ASN A 675 -1.38 23.98 6.29
N GLU A 676 -1.84 25.23 6.10
CA GLU A 676 -2.60 25.56 4.87
C GLU A 676 -1.81 25.25 3.59
N MET A 677 -0.49 25.49 3.55
CA MET A 677 0.33 25.13 2.39
C MET A 677 0.45 23.62 2.18
N SER A 678 0.63 22.84 3.25
CA SER A 678 0.69 21.38 3.21
C SER A 678 -0.64 20.79 2.70
N LEU A 679 -1.77 21.30 3.19
CA LEU A 679 -3.10 20.90 2.69
C LEU A 679 -3.34 21.24 1.22
N HIS A 680 -2.82 22.36 0.69
CA HIS A 680 -2.91 22.63 -0.76
C HIS A 680 -2.08 21.62 -1.57
N ILE A 681 -0.87 21.27 -1.12
CA ILE A 681 -0.03 20.29 -1.82
C ILE A 681 -0.68 18.90 -1.77
N GLY A 682 -1.11 18.46 -0.58
CA GLY A 682 -1.83 17.20 -0.40
C GLY A 682 -3.08 17.13 -1.28
N LEU A 683 -3.92 18.17 -1.30
CA LEU A 683 -5.12 18.19 -2.15
C LEU A 683 -4.77 18.12 -3.65
N TYR A 684 -3.77 18.85 -4.13
CA TYR A 684 -3.36 18.75 -5.54
C TYR A 684 -2.80 17.38 -5.90
N LEU A 685 -1.99 16.76 -5.04
CA LEU A 685 -1.48 15.40 -5.24
C LEU A 685 -2.63 14.38 -5.22
N LEU A 686 -3.56 14.47 -4.27
CA LEU A 686 -4.74 13.60 -4.19
C LEU A 686 -5.59 13.72 -5.47
N THR A 687 -5.93 14.94 -5.89
CA THR A 687 -6.77 15.16 -7.07
C THR A 687 -6.07 14.72 -8.36
N ALA A 688 -4.77 14.98 -8.51
CA ALA A 688 -3.99 14.46 -9.64
C ALA A 688 -3.88 12.94 -9.61
N GLY A 689 -3.74 12.35 -8.42
CA GLY A 689 -3.77 10.91 -8.18
C GLY A 689 -5.09 10.29 -8.64
N ILE A 690 -6.24 10.84 -8.23
CA ILE A 690 -7.57 10.39 -8.66
C ILE A 690 -7.68 10.39 -10.19
N PHE A 691 -7.21 11.44 -10.88
CA PHE A 691 -7.15 11.47 -12.34
C PHE A 691 -6.26 10.36 -12.93
N LEU A 692 -5.03 10.20 -12.44
CA LEU A 692 -4.13 9.14 -12.91
C LEU A 692 -4.72 7.73 -12.70
N GLY A 693 -5.53 7.56 -11.64
CA GLY A 693 -6.29 6.35 -11.37
C GLY A 693 -7.39 6.13 -12.40
N ALA A 694 -8.10 7.19 -12.82
CA ALA A 694 -9.10 7.12 -13.90
C ALA A 694 -8.50 6.82 -15.29
N VAL A 695 -7.23 7.19 -15.53
CA VAL A 695 -6.49 6.77 -16.73
C VAL A 695 -6.14 5.28 -16.67
N TRP A 696 -5.57 4.84 -15.54
CA TRP A 696 -5.27 3.44 -15.30
C TRP A 696 -6.53 2.54 -15.37
N ALA A 697 -7.63 2.93 -14.72
CA ALA A 697 -8.88 2.19 -14.74
C ALA A 697 -9.46 2.04 -16.17
N ASN A 698 -9.27 3.05 -17.04
CA ASN A 698 -9.67 2.93 -18.44
C ASN A 698 -8.76 1.99 -19.26
N GLU A 699 -7.49 1.83 -18.88
CA GLU A 699 -6.56 0.86 -19.48
C GLU A 699 -6.80 -0.57 -18.99
N SER A 700 -6.99 -0.76 -17.68
CA SER A 700 -7.18 -2.08 -17.06
C SER A 700 -8.62 -2.59 -17.13
N TRP A 701 -9.60 -1.70 -17.03
CA TRP A 701 -11.03 -2.03 -16.90
C TRP A 701 -11.91 -1.27 -17.91
N GLY A 702 -11.36 -0.73 -19.00
CA GLY A 702 -12.11 -0.10 -20.10
C GLY A 702 -13.09 1.03 -19.72
N ARG A 703 -13.07 1.51 -18.47
CA ARG A 703 -13.93 2.57 -17.93
C ARG A 703 -13.12 3.42 -16.96
N TYR A 704 -13.31 4.74 -17.01
CA TYR A 704 -12.49 5.67 -16.21
C TYR A 704 -13.01 5.87 -14.77
N TRP A 705 -14.21 5.40 -14.45
CA TRP A 705 -14.82 5.50 -13.12
C TRP A 705 -15.84 4.36 -12.92
N GLY A 706 -15.78 3.66 -11.80
CA GLY A 706 -16.67 2.55 -11.45
C GLY A 706 -17.66 2.84 -10.32
N TRP A 707 -17.46 3.90 -9.55
CA TRP A 707 -18.10 4.18 -8.25
C TRP A 707 -17.76 3.17 -7.14
N ASP A 708 -16.66 2.43 -7.28
CA ASP A 708 -16.19 1.50 -6.24
C ASP A 708 -15.97 2.25 -4.90
N PRO A 709 -16.05 1.56 -3.74
CA PRO A 709 -15.88 2.24 -2.46
C PRO A 709 -14.52 2.95 -2.30
N LYS A 710 -13.44 2.50 -2.95
CA LYS A 710 -12.12 3.15 -2.85
C LYS A 710 -12.03 4.41 -3.69
N GLU A 711 -12.54 4.38 -4.92
CA GLU A 711 -12.75 5.55 -5.79
C GLU A 711 -13.63 6.59 -5.07
N THR A 712 -14.75 6.14 -4.51
CA THR A 712 -15.73 6.99 -3.81
C THR A 712 -15.14 7.59 -2.53
N TRP A 713 -14.38 6.83 -1.73
CA TRP A 713 -13.70 7.36 -0.55
C TRP A 713 -12.55 8.31 -0.90
N ALA A 714 -11.82 8.09 -1.99
CA ALA A 714 -10.85 9.07 -2.50
C ALA A 714 -11.52 10.40 -2.88
N LEU A 715 -12.70 10.35 -3.55
CA LEU A 715 -13.51 11.53 -3.85
C LEU A 715 -14.02 12.22 -2.57
N ILE A 716 -14.50 11.46 -1.57
CA ILE A 716 -14.90 11.99 -0.26
C ILE A 716 -13.71 12.72 0.40
N THR A 717 -12.52 12.12 0.46
CA THR A 717 -11.32 12.74 1.03
C THR A 717 -10.95 14.03 0.29
N MET A 718 -11.05 14.05 -1.05
CA MET A 718 -10.83 15.26 -1.85
C MET A 718 -11.82 16.36 -1.46
N VAL A 719 -13.11 16.04 -1.33
CA VAL A 719 -14.16 16.99 -0.96
C VAL A 719 -13.98 17.49 0.49
N VAL A 720 -13.59 16.62 1.43
CA VAL A 720 -13.27 16.99 2.81
C VAL A 720 -12.12 18.01 2.85
N TYR A 721 -10.99 17.75 2.19
CA TYR A 721 -9.88 18.71 2.18
C TYR A 721 -10.18 19.98 1.38
N ALA A 722 -10.98 19.89 0.31
CA ALA A 722 -11.51 21.07 -0.37
C ALA A 722 -12.39 21.92 0.56
N PHE A 723 -13.30 21.30 1.34
CA PHE A 723 -14.11 21.99 2.36
C PHE A 723 -13.22 22.71 3.37
N ILE A 724 -12.18 22.07 3.93
CA ILE A 724 -11.27 22.67 4.92
C ILE A 724 -10.60 23.92 4.35
N LEU A 725 -10.12 23.88 3.10
CA LEU A 725 -9.49 25.03 2.44
C LEU A 725 -10.47 26.13 2.04
N HIS A 726 -11.74 25.81 1.82
CA HIS A 726 -12.80 26.79 1.50
C HIS A 726 -13.50 27.37 2.73
N ALA A 727 -13.47 26.67 3.87
CA ALA A 727 -14.05 27.11 5.14
C ALA A 727 -13.53 28.49 5.60
N ARG A 728 -12.30 28.87 5.21
CA ARG A 728 -11.71 30.20 5.42
C ARG A 728 -12.55 31.38 4.90
N PHE A 729 -13.48 31.15 3.96
CA PHE A 729 -14.37 32.18 3.44
C PHE A 729 -15.53 32.52 4.41
N LEU A 730 -15.78 31.69 5.44
CA LEU A 730 -16.74 32.00 6.50
C LEU A 730 -16.05 32.63 7.71
N PRO A 731 -16.53 33.80 8.22
CA PRO A 731 -15.95 34.47 9.39
C PRO A 731 -15.86 33.61 10.67
N VAL A 732 -16.74 32.62 10.81
CA VAL A 732 -16.79 31.70 11.96
C VAL A 732 -15.73 30.59 11.85
N LEU A 733 -15.44 30.11 10.64
CA LEU A 733 -14.54 28.97 10.39
C LEU A 733 -13.13 29.38 9.97
N ARG A 734 -12.86 30.67 9.79
CA ARG A 734 -11.53 31.20 9.43
C ARG A 734 -10.54 31.31 10.60
N SER A 735 -10.94 31.01 11.83
CA SER A 735 -10.06 31.13 13.00
C SER A 735 -8.99 30.04 13.00
N ASP A 736 -7.83 30.33 13.58
CA ASP A 736 -6.73 29.37 13.65
C ASP A 736 -7.12 28.11 14.44
N TYR A 737 -7.99 28.25 15.46
CA TYR A 737 -8.59 27.13 16.19
C TYR A 737 -9.48 26.26 15.28
N ALA A 738 -10.47 26.85 14.59
CA ALA A 738 -11.39 26.09 13.74
C ALA A 738 -10.64 25.39 12.59
N PHE A 739 -9.67 26.08 11.98
CA PHE A 739 -8.81 25.50 10.95
C PHE A 739 -8.00 24.31 11.47
N SER A 740 -7.43 24.42 12.68
CA SER A 740 -6.66 23.33 13.29
C SER A 740 -7.52 22.12 13.66
N VAL A 741 -8.71 22.33 14.25
CA VAL A 741 -9.71 21.28 14.50
C VAL A 741 -10.08 20.55 13.21
N MET A 742 -10.44 21.30 12.16
CA MET A 742 -10.80 20.73 10.85
C MET A 742 -9.63 19.96 10.22
N SER A 743 -8.40 20.47 10.32
CA SER A 743 -7.19 19.82 9.82
C SER A 743 -6.87 18.51 10.55
N VAL A 744 -7.17 18.42 11.86
CA VAL A 744 -7.03 17.18 12.66
C VAL A 744 -8.10 16.17 12.27
N LEU A 745 -9.37 16.58 12.19
CA LEU A 745 -10.47 15.69 11.82
C LEU A 745 -10.39 15.19 10.37
N GLY A 746 -9.82 15.98 9.45
CA GLY A 746 -9.70 15.62 8.03
C GLY A 746 -8.95 14.30 7.78
N LEU A 747 -7.95 13.97 8.61
CA LEU A 747 -7.14 12.75 8.45
C LEU A 747 -7.99 11.47 8.61
N ALA A 748 -9.13 11.52 9.31
CA ALA A 748 -10.04 10.38 9.43
C ALA A 748 -10.55 9.90 8.07
N SER A 749 -10.74 10.80 7.11
CA SER A 749 -11.14 10.42 5.74
C SER A 749 -10.04 9.65 5.00
N VAL A 750 -8.76 10.00 5.20
CA VAL A 750 -7.61 9.26 4.65
C VAL A 750 -7.50 7.88 5.28
N LEU A 751 -7.66 7.78 6.61
CA LEU A 751 -7.64 6.50 7.32
C LEU A 751 -8.80 5.59 6.89
N MET A 752 -9.99 6.15 6.65
CA MET A 752 -11.11 5.41 6.09
C MET A 752 -10.83 4.96 4.65
N THR A 753 -10.24 5.80 3.80
CA THR A 753 -9.87 5.42 2.42
C THR A 753 -8.80 4.31 2.39
N TYR A 754 -7.79 4.38 3.27
CA TYR A 754 -6.63 3.47 3.25
C TYR A 754 -6.82 2.19 4.07
N PHE A 755 -7.39 2.27 5.29
CA PHE A 755 -7.68 1.11 6.13
C PHE A 755 -9.17 0.74 6.10
N GLY A 756 -10.06 1.73 6.18
CA GLY A 756 -11.50 1.51 6.21
C GLY A 756 -12.01 0.67 5.03
N VAL A 757 -11.71 1.09 3.80
CA VAL A 757 -12.15 0.37 2.59
C VAL A 757 -11.55 -1.04 2.52
N ASN A 758 -10.25 -1.20 2.77
CA ASN A 758 -9.56 -2.50 2.59
C ASN A 758 -9.92 -3.57 3.64
N TYR A 759 -10.42 -3.18 4.82
CA TYR A 759 -10.71 -4.10 5.93
C TYR A 759 -12.19 -4.15 6.34
N TYR A 760 -12.96 -3.07 6.12
CA TYR A 760 -14.37 -2.98 6.53
C TYR A 760 -15.36 -2.92 5.37
N LEU A 761 -14.94 -2.61 4.14
CA LEU A 761 -15.80 -2.60 2.96
C LEU A 761 -15.34 -3.68 1.95
N SER A 762 -16.26 -4.10 1.09
CA SER A 762 -15.99 -4.93 -0.09
C SER A 762 -15.79 -4.04 -1.31
N GLY A 763 -15.06 -4.50 -2.32
CA GLY A 763 -14.81 -3.75 -3.56
C GLY A 763 -13.65 -4.35 -4.36
N LEU A 764 -13.46 -3.90 -5.60
CA LEU A 764 -12.43 -4.40 -6.54
C LEU A 764 -10.98 -4.23 -6.02
N HIS A 765 -10.81 -3.42 -4.98
CA HIS A 765 -9.54 -3.11 -4.35
C HIS A 765 -9.36 -3.70 -2.94
N SER A 766 -10.28 -4.54 -2.46
CA SER A 766 -10.31 -5.06 -1.08
C SER A 766 -9.53 -6.37 -0.98
N TYR A 767 -8.22 -6.27 -0.76
CA TYR A 767 -7.29 -7.41 -0.70
C TYR A 767 -7.04 -7.96 0.73
N GLY A 768 -7.69 -7.41 1.76
CA GLY A 768 -7.39 -7.68 3.19
C GLY A 768 -8.60 -8.03 4.06
N GLY A 769 -9.70 -8.46 3.44
CA GLY A 769 -10.99 -8.62 4.12
C GLY A 769 -10.96 -9.60 5.31
N GLY A 770 -11.52 -9.16 6.45
CA GLY A 770 -11.93 -10.05 7.55
C GLY A 770 -11.03 -10.10 8.78
N ASP A 771 -9.87 -9.43 8.80
CA ASP A 771 -9.04 -9.24 10.00
C ASP A 771 -9.12 -7.78 10.51
N THR A 772 -9.10 -7.57 11.83
CA THR A 772 -9.07 -6.21 12.41
C THR A 772 -7.74 -5.51 12.09
N PRO A 773 -7.72 -4.25 11.61
CA PRO A 773 -6.47 -3.57 11.29
C PRO A 773 -5.51 -3.51 12.49
N PRO A 774 -4.23 -3.91 12.33
CA PRO A 774 -3.22 -3.73 13.37
C PRO A 774 -3.15 -2.26 13.81
N GLY A 775 -3.24 -2.01 15.12
CA GLY A 775 -3.16 -0.66 15.68
C GLY A 775 -4.45 0.15 15.68
N LEU A 776 -5.61 -0.40 15.30
CA LEU A 776 -6.90 0.31 15.35
C LEU A 776 -7.19 0.93 16.75
N THR A 777 -6.87 0.21 17.83
CA THR A 777 -6.99 0.72 19.21
C THR A 777 -6.12 1.96 19.45
N ALA A 778 -4.92 2.00 18.87
CA ALA A 778 -4.04 3.17 18.96
C ALA A 778 -4.60 4.35 18.14
N VAL A 779 -5.29 4.10 17.02
CA VAL A 779 -6.01 5.15 16.28
C VAL A 779 -7.14 5.73 17.15
N PHE A 780 -7.97 4.89 17.77
CA PHE A 780 -9.06 5.37 18.65
C PHE A 780 -8.55 6.15 19.86
N ILE A 781 -7.51 5.66 20.55
CA ILE A 781 -6.86 6.39 21.65
C ILE A 781 -6.31 7.74 21.16
N THR A 782 -5.64 7.75 20.00
CA THR A 782 -5.11 8.99 19.39
C THR A 782 -6.21 10.02 19.16
N TYR A 783 -7.35 9.61 18.59
CA TYR A 783 -8.48 10.51 18.35
C TYR A 783 -9.20 10.93 19.63
N ALA A 784 -9.28 10.07 20.65
CA ALA A 784 -9.81 10.44 21.97
C ALA A 784 -8.94 11.53 22.65
N CYS A 785 -7.61 11.36 22.63
CA CYS A 785 -6.67 12.38 23.13
C CYS A 785 -6.75 13.69 22.31
N ALA A 786 -6.84 13.59 20.98
CA ALA A 786 -7.04 14.75 20.12
C ALA A 786 -8.35 15.48 20.42
N PHE A 787 -9.45 14.75 20.67
CA PHE A 787 -10.76 15.31 20.99
C PHE A 787 -10.76 16.03 22.34
N ALA A 788 -10.13 15.44 23.37
CA ALA A 788 -9.92 16.09 24.65
C ALA A 788 -9.11 17.40 24.51
N LEU A 789 -8.04 17.39 23.70
CA LEU A 789 -7.25 18.58 23.40
C LEU A 789 -8.06 19.64 22.64
N MET A 790 -8.89 19.25 21.67
CA MET A 790 -9.75 20.18 20.94
C MET A 790 -10.75 20.88 21.87
N ILE A 791 -11.42 20.14 22.76
CA ILE A 791 -12.32 20.73 23.77
C ILE A 791 -11.56 21.68 24.70
N TYR A 792 -10.40 21.27 25.22
CA TYR A 792 -9.62 22.07 26.16
C TYR A 792 -9.09 23.37 25.52
N ALA A 793 -8.57 23.30 24.29
CA ALA A 793 -8.16 24.47 23.52
C ALA A 793 -9.32 25.45 23.28
N GLY A 794 -10.49 24.92 22.91
CA GLY A 794 -11.71 25.72 22.69
C GLY A 794 -12.24 26.37 23.97
N TYR A 795 -12.10 25.71 25.12
CA TYR A 795 -12.42 26.30 26.43
C TYR A 795 -11.42 27.39 26.82
N SER A 796 -10.12 27.14 26.64
CA SER A 796 -9.04 28.10 26.91
C SER A 796 -9.22 29.40 26.11
N GLN A 797 -9.56 29.30 24.81
CA GLN A 797 -9.84 30.47 23.97
C GLN A 797 -11.07 31.29 24.39
N ARG A 798 -12.05 30.72 25.09
CA ARG A 798 -13.23 31.46 25.57
C ARG A 798 -12.99 32.21 26.90
N ARG A 799 -11.87 31.93 27.57
CA ARG A 799 -11.45 32.58 28.83
C ARG A 799 -10.41 33.69 28.63
N GLN A 800 -9.88 33.82 27.41
CA GLN A 800 -8.89 34.82 26.99
C GLN A 800 -9.57 35.93 26.18
#